data_AF-A0A1B9BXR7-F1
#
_entry.id   AF-A0A1B9BXR7-F1
#
_cell.length_a   1.000
_cell.length_b   1.000
_cell.length_c   1.000
_cell.angle_alpha   90.00
_cell.angle_beta   90.00
_cell.angle_gamma   90.00
#
_symmetry.space_group_name_H-M   'P 1'
#
loop_
_entity.id
_entity.type
_entity.pdbx_description
1 polymer ?
#
loop_
_entity_poly.entity_id
_entity_poly.type
_entity_poly.pdbx_seq_one_letter_code
_entity_poly.pdbx_strand_id
1 'polypeptide(L)'
;MAVELEKYQDILAELGEHASEVLRASWDEAARVFTPRGLENGYLKGAASLKSLGRGTDLVVSFIQSAPAVARELGEDAVHDMLAAGIKMYSKTSATVIAAMFSSSPVAATRLGDPELFRAYLHLLDMLLAQAPRGVRPMLDHLGILLGQLTLGGLRRWALWGAQAHKTDFDGQAKYFALESPESMGILQKERKGTLFIDVQRRIGMYLRALWGRDFFMRPTSGDFERREGYRPSIEGYIIHLPDAYDDLVWLAPSGEETRISGIALYRASAAHAACHQVYTTHQFDSAGLSAMQMTLVGLVEDARVEAIALKRFPGLGQIWLPLHTATPASGNDAAPLMARLARALLDPEYFDDHPWVAMGRQMFSEQQNRLRSPEWAREVGLHLAAEIQQLGVVYSGTADLPDIPYRDDNRYMWEFADVREVGQVIAGVTTQQIRKYVSVMEMVNAIDVPGAGDDANEIWVLSSEFFRDEEPTSLNQQEGREPPPEPYHYPEWDYQMQLERPGWCTVLEKRAKSGALEIIDEIVAKHKPVIGRLKYLIEALQPQGVQRLRKQEDGDEIDLNAAVRAMIEMRMGEQPDLRIMMRNVRKVRDLSVLLLIDLSESTNDPVLGSESTVLQLAREATVLLADALNKIGDPFAIHGFDSNGRHDVEYFRYKDFGAAYNDRAKSRLAGMSGQLSTRMGAAIRHAGSILKRQPSNKKLLLVITDGEPADNDVRDPQYLRYDAKKAVEELTQIGISPYCLSLDPRADQYVSRIFGANNYVVLDQVQRLPEKLPMLYMGLTR
;
A
#
# COMPACT_ATOMS: atom_id res chain seq x y z
N MET A 1 -4.21 -7.46 20.52
CA MET A 1 -5.17 -7.57 21.64
C MET A 1 -6.08 -8.76 21.42
N ALA A 2 -6.13 -9.74 22.33
CA ALA A 2 -7.16 -10.76 22.32
C ALA A 2 -8.46 -10.15 22.86
N VAL A 3 -9.49 -10.02 22.03
CA VAL A 3 -10.81 -9.56 22.49
C VAL A 3 -11.47 -10.71 23.23
N GLU A 4 -11.43 -10.67 24.56
CA GLU A 4 -12.01 -11.69 25.43
C GLU A 4 -13.54 -11.65 25.36
N LEU A 5 -14.16 -12.73 24.86
CA LEU A 5 -15.61 -12.93 24.84
C LEU A 5 -16.23 -12.86 26.24
N GLU A 6 -15.42 -13.15 27.27
CA GLU A 6 -15.79 -13.13 28.68
C GLU A 6 -16.26 -11.75 29.17
N LYS A 7 -15.91 -10.67 28.46
CA LYS A 7 -16.36 -9.30 28.78
C LYS A 7 -17.82 -9.04 28.39
N TYR A 8 -18.46 -9.94 27.64
CA TYR A 8 -19.81 -9.74 27.09
C TYR A 8 -20.83 -10.77 27.60
N GLN A 9 -20.68 -11.22 28.86
CA GLN A 9 -21.57 -12.21 29.48
C GLN A 9 -23.04 -11.78 29.49
N ASP A 10 -23.31 -10.48 29.65
CA ASP A 10 -24.67 -9.94 29.65
C ASP A 10 -25.38 -10.18 28.30
N ILE A 11 -24.69 -9.95 27.18
CA ILE A 11 -25.22 -10.18 25.83
C ILE A 11 -25.41 -11.69 25.58
N LEU A 12 -24.47 -12.51 26.05
CA LEU A 12 -24.56 -13.97 25.94
C LEU A 12 -25.76 -14.53 26.72
N ALA A 13 -26.13 -13.92 27.85
CA ALA A 13 -27.32 -14.31 28.60
C ALA A 13 -28.60 -14.00 27.82
N GLU A 14 -28.65 -12.89 27.07
CA GLU A 14 -29.82 -12.47 26.28
C GLU A 14 -30.06 -13.35 25.04
N LEU A 15 -29.02 -13.89 24.41
CA LEU A 15 -29.12 -14.69 23.18
C LEU A 15 -29.75 -16.09 23.41
N GLY A 16 -29.62 -16.62 24.63
CA GLY A 16 -30.01 -17.97 25.02
C GLY A 16 -28.95 -19.04 24.69
N GLU A 17 -29.09 -20.22 25.29
CA GLU A 17 -28.06 -21.28 25.33
C GLU A 17 -27.53 -21.65 23.93
N HIS A 18 -28.42 -22.02 23.00
CA HIS A 18 -28.01 -22.48 21.66
C HIS A 18 -27.30 -21.41 20.81
N ALA A 19 -27.80 -20.17 20.80
CA ALA A 19 -27.16 -19.09 20.03
C ALA A 19 -25.81 -18.68 20.64
N SER A 20 -25.68 -18.76 21.96
CA SER A 20 -24.44 -18.49 22.68
C SER A 20 -23.36 -19.55 22.41
N GLU A 21 -23.73 -20.82 22.27
CA GLU A 21 -22.79 -21.87 21.84
C GLU A 21 -22.27 -21.61 20.43
N VAL A 22 -23.15 -21.27 19.49
CA VAL A 22 -22.75 -20.94 18.12
C VAL A 22 -21.87 -19.70 18.09
N LEU A 23 -22.19 -18.67 18.86
CA LEU A 23 -21.38 -17.46 18.97
C LEU A 23 -19.98 -17.76 19.50
N ARG A 24 -19.86 -18.61 20.52
CA ARG A 24 -18.55 -19.07 21.04
C ARG A 24 -17.74 -19.78 19.96
N ALA A 25 -18.38 -20.62 19.16
CA ALA A 25 -17.71 -21.34 18.07
C ALA A 25 -17.26 -20.41 16.93
N SER A 26 -18.03 -19.37 16.62
CA SER A 26 -17.71 -18.39 15.56
C SER A 26 -16.85 -17.20 16.06
N TRP A 27 -16.57 -17.10 17.36
CA TRP A 27 -15.93 -15.93 17.96
C TRP A 27 -14.52 -15.68 17.45
N ASP A 28 -13.69 -16.72 17.37
CA ASP A 28 -12.31 -16.59 16.91
C ASP A 28 -12.24 -16.11 15.45
N GLU A 29 -13.19 -16.55 14.63
CA GLU A 29 -13.31 -16.11 13.24
C GLU A 29 -13.79 -14.66 13.16
N ALA A 30 -14.81 -14.29 13.94
CA ALA A 30 -15.31 -12.92 14.01
C ALA A 30 -14.23 -11.95 14.51
N ALA A 31 -13.52 -12.30 15.59
CA ALA A 31 -12.48 -11.46 16.18
C ALA A 31 -11.27 -11.24 15.26
N ARG A 32 -11.03 -12.17 14.33
CA ARG A 32 -9.99 -12.04 13.30
C ARG A 32 -10.38 -11.15 12.14
N VAL A 33 -11.66 -10.85 11.95
CA VAL A 33 -12.16 -10.12 10.78
C VAL A 33 -12.60 -8.72 11.17
N PHE A 34 -13.43 -8.59 12.21
CA PHE A 34 -13.98 -7.31 12.67
C PHE A 34 -13.01 -6.49 13.52
N THR A 35 -13.18 -5.17 13.49
CA THR A 35 -12.62 -4.19 14.43
C THR A 35 -13.28 -4.36 15.81
N PRO A 36 -12.67 -3.85 16.90
CA PRO A 36 -13.29 -3.88 18.22
C PRO A 36 -14.68 -3.24 18.25
N ARG A 37 -14.86 -2.12 17.54
CA ARG A 37 -16.16 -1.45 17.39
C ARG A 37 -17.15 -2.26 16.54
N GLY A 38 -16.68 -2.88 15.46
CA GLY A 38 -17.49 -3.76 14.62
C GLY A 38 -17.98 -5.01 15.33
N LEU A 39 -17.13 -5.63 16.15
CA LEU A 39 -17.50 -6.78 17.01
C LEU A 39 -18.63 -6.41 17.97
N GLU A 40 -18.51 -5.29 18.66
CA GLU A 40 -19.51 -4.87 19.63
C GLU A 40 -20.80 -4.41 18.95
N ASN A 41 -20.70 -3.46 18.02
CA ASN A 41 -21.87 -2.77 17.46
C ASN A 41 -22.49 -3.47 16.25
N GLY A 42 -21.68 -4.08 15.39
CA GLY A 42 -22.14 -4.78 14.19
C GLY A 42 -22.55 -6.22 14.47
N TYR A 43 -21.69 -6.96 15.18
CA TYR A 43 -21.86 -8.41 15.35
C TYR A 43 -22.67 -8.78 16.61
N LEU A 44 -22.21 -8.38 17.80
CA LEU A 44 -22.87 -8.73 19.07
C LEU A 44 -24.24 -8.04 19.24
N LYS A 45 -24.28 -6.71 19.15
CA LYS A 45 -25.56 -5.97 19.22
C LYS A 45 -26.49 -6.31 18.05
N GLY A 46 -25.92 -6.64 16.88
CA GLY A 46 -26.69 -7.16 15.75
C GLY A 46 -27.42 -8.47 16.09
N ALA A 47 -26.72 -9.46 16.62
CA ALA A 47 -27.32 -10.72 17.06
C ALA A 47 -28.39 -10.51 18.16
N ALA A 48 -28.11 -9.66 19.15
CA ALA A 48 -29.06 -9.32 20.21
C ALA A 48 -30.32 -8.62 19.66
N SER A 49 -30.16 -7.69 18.71
CA SER A 49 -31.28 -7.03 18.04
C SER A 49 -32.18 -8.03 17.32
N LEU A 50 -31.61 -9.02 16.61
CA LEU A 50 -32.37 -10.07 15.94
C LEU A 50 -33.12 -10.97 16.94
N LYS A 51 -32.51 -11.26 18.09
CA LYS A 51 -33.15 -12.01 19.17
C LYS A 51 -34.36 -11.26 19.74
N SER A 52 -34.22 -9.95 19.97
CA SER A 52 -35.27 -9.09 20.52
C SER A 52 -36.54 -9.04 19.67
N LEU A 53 -36.42 -9.32 18.36
CA LEU A 53 -37.56 -9.35 17.43
C LEU A 53 -38.50 -10.53 17.69
N GLY A 54 -38.04 -11.63 18.30
CA GLY A 54 -38.90 -12.67 18.87
C GLY A 54 -39.41 -13.77 17.91
N ARG A 55 -38.73 -14.06 16.80
CA ARG A 55 -39.14 -15.13 15.82
C ARG A 55 -38.18 -16.32 15.71
N GLY A 56 -37.76 -16.84 16.87
CA GLY A 56 -36.97 -18.07 16.94
C GLY A 56 -35.46 -17.85 16.86
N THR A 57 -34.71 -18.88 17.23
CA THR A 57 -33.25 -18.82 17.40
C THR A 57 -32.50 -18.99 16.08
N ASP A 58 -33.07 -19.68 15.10
CA ASP A 58 -32.45 -19.98 13.81
C ASP A 58 -32.01 -18.73 13.04
N LEU A 59 -32.80 -17.66 13.09
CA LEU A 59 -32.47 -16.37 12.46
C LEU A 59 -31.17 -15.77 13.02
N VAL A 60 -31.03 -15.83 14.35
CA VAL A 60 -29.89 -15.31 15.09
C VAL A 60 -28.65 -16.16 14.79
N VAL A 61 -28.83 -17.48 14.79
CA VAL A 61 -27.77 -18.45 14.46
C VAL A 61 -27.25 -18.26 13.04
N SER A 62 -28.13 -18.15 12.04
CA SER A 62 -27.72 -17.89 10.66
C SER A 62 -26.94 -16.58 10.52
N PHE A 63 -27.34 -15.51 11.21
CA PHE A 63 -26.58 -14.26 11.21
C PHE A 63 -25.19 -14.42 11.84
N ILE A 64 -25.11 -15.05 13.02
CA ILE A 64 -23.85 -15.27 13.74
C ILE A 64 -22.86 -16.06 12.87
N GLN A 65 -23.34 -17.10 12.18
CA GLN A 65 -22.49 -17.95 11.32
C GLN A 65 -22.05 -17.24 10.04
N SER A 66 -22.93 -16.45 9.42
CA SER A 66 -22.66 -15.87 8.10
C SER A 66 -21.96 -14.51 8.14
N ALA A 67 -22.15 -13.71 9.18
CA ALA A 67 -21.60 -12.36 9.26
C ALA A 67 -20.05 -12.29 9.20
N PRO A 68 -19.27 -13.19 9.83
CA PRO A 68 -17.81 -13.17 9.71
C PRO A 68 -17.31 -13.40 8.29
N ALA A 69 -17.98 -14.27 7.53
CA ALA A 69 -17.64 -14.52 6.14
C ALA A 69 -17.96 -13.30 5.25
N VAL A 70 -19.11 -12.66 5.45
CA VAL A 70 -19.47 -11.43 4.71
C VAL A 70 -18.51 -10.29 5.03
N ALA A 71 -18.15 -10.11 6.31
CA ALA A 71 -17.19 -9.09 6.72
C ALA A 71 -15.79 -9.33 6.13
N ARG A 72 -15.38 -10.59 5.97
CA ARG A 72 -14.08 -10.94 5.37
C ARG A 72 -14.02 -10.53 3.90
N GLU A 73 -15.09 -10.78 3.16
CA GLU A 73 -15.12 -10.55 1.72
C GLU A 73 -15.38 -9.08 1.36
N LEU A 74 -16.30 -8.41 2.05
CA LEU A 74 -16.79 -7.08 1.66
C LEU A 74 -16.59 -5.98 2.72
N GLY A 75 -16.12 -6.33 3.92
CA GLY A 75 -15.97 -5.39 5.04
C GLY A 75 -17.20 -5.30 5.95
N GLU A 76 -17.04 -4.53 7.03
CA GLU A 76 -18.01 -4.46 8.15
C GLU A 76 -19.31 -3.75 7.77
N ASP A 77 -19.22 -2.75 6.87
CA ASP A 77 -20.39 -2.01 6.38
C ASP A 77 -21.37 -2.93 5.64
N ALA A 78 -20.86 -3.92 4.91
CA ALA A 78 -21.70 -4.91 4.23
C ALA A 78 -22.50 -5.77 5.22
N VAL A 79 -21.94 -6.06 6.41
CA VAL A 79 -22.67 -6.76 7.48
C VAL A 79 -23.76 -5.87 8.06
N HIS A 80 -23.51 -4.57 8.20
CA HIS A 80 -24.52 -3.61 8.63
C HIS A 80 -25.68 -3.53 7.62
N ASP A 81 -25.37 -3.42 6.33
CA ASP A 81 -26.35 -3.41 5.25
C ASP A 81 -27.17 -4.72 5.22
N MET A 82 -26.51 -5.86 5.40
CA MET A 82 -27.15 -7.17 5.49
C MET A 82 -28.11 -7.25 6.68
N LEU A 83 -27.69 -6.79 7.86
CA LEU A 83 -28.51 -6.77 9.08
C LEU A 83 -29.72 -5.83 8.89
N ALA A 84 -29.50 -4.62 8.37
CA ALA A 84 -30.54 -3.64 8.11
C ALA A 84 -31.57 -4.17 7.11
N ALA A 85 -31.13 -4.87 6.04
CA ALA A 85 -32.00 -5.53 5.09
C ALA A 85 -32.85 -6.62 5.77
N GLY A 86 -32.24 -7.48 6.59
CA GLY A 86 -32.95 -8.51 7.36
C GLY A 86 -34.02 -7.93 8.29
N ILE A 87 -33.69 -6.86 9.03
CA ILE A 87 -34.64 -6.15 9.89
C ILE A 87 -35.77 -5.52 9.07
N LYS A 88 -35.46 -4.90 7.93
CA LYS A 88 -36.47 -4.31 7.04
C LYS A 88 -37.43 -5.35 6.48
N MET A 89 -36.93 -6.54 6.15
CA MET A 89 -37.72 -7.66 5.63
C MET A 89 -38.55 -8.36 6.71
N TYR A 90 -38.26 -8.11 7.99
CA TYR A 90 -38.92 -8.74 9.13
C TYR A 90 -40.45 -8.62 9.11
N SER A 91 -40.99 -7.48 8.69
CA SER A 91 -42.44 -7.23 8.58
C SER A 91 -43.07 -7.81 7.30
N LYS A 92 -42.26 -8.24 6.33
CA LYS A 92 -42.70 -8.64 4.99
C LYS A 92 -42.68 -10.16 4.75
N THR A 93 -41.90 -10.92 5.53
CA THR A 93 -41.69 -12.35 5.29
C THR A 93 -41.53 -13.18 6.56
N SER A 94 -41.40 -14.50 6.43
CA SER A 94 -41.16 -15.41 7.55
C SER A 94 -39.68 -15.41 7.97
N ALA A 95 -39.41 -15.72 9.24
CA ALA A 95 -38.04 -15.78 9.75
C ALA A 95 -37.18 -16.82 9.01
N THR A 96 -37.78 -17.88 8.46
CA THR A 96 -37.08 -18.88 7.66
C THR A 96 -36.52 -18.32 6.35
N VAL A 97 -37.19 -17.35 5.72
CA VAL A 97 -36.71 -16.71 4.49
C VAL A 97 -35.53 -15.79 4.79
N ILE A 98 -35.60 -15.06 5.92
CA ILE A 98 -34.51 -14.17 6.35
C ILE A 98 -33.29 -14.99 6.82
N ALA A 99 -33.52 -16.12 7.50
CA ALA A 99 -32.46 -17.06 7.84
C ALA A 99 -31.79 -17.64 6.58
N ALA A 100 -32.57 -17.97 5.53
CA ALA A 100 -32.03 -18.38 4.23
C ALA A 100 -31.22 -17.26 3.58
N MET A 101 -31.69 -16.00 3.65
CA MET A 101 -30.96 -14.83 3.16
C MET A 101 -29.60 -14.68 3.85
N PHE A 102 -29.55 -14.75 5.18
CA PHE A 102 -28.28 -14.70 5.92
C PHE A 102 -27.38 -15.87 5.51
N SER A 103 -27.91 -17.09 5.49
CA SER A 103 -27.15 -18.30 5.15
C SER A 103 -26.56 -18.26 3.73
N SER A 104 -27.26 -17.66 2.77
CA SER A 104 -26.80 -17.51 1.39
C SER A 104 -25.97 -16.23 1.15
N SER A 105 -25.95 -15.28 2.08
CA SER A 105 -25.24 -14.00 1.94
C SER A 105 -23.73 -14.16 1.73
N PRO A 106 -23.02 -15.11 2.38
CA PRO A 106 -21.61 -15.37 2.08
C PRO A 106 -21.37 -15.73 0.61
N VAL A 107 -22.27 -16.53 0.01
CA VAL A 107 -22.17 -16.89 -1.42
C VAL A 107 -22.31 -15.67 -2.31
N ALA A 108 -23.29 -14.80 -2.00
CA ALA A 108 -23.45 -13.54 -2.70
C ALA A 108 -22.24 -12.61 -2.52
N ALA A 109 -21.72 -12.50 -1.29
CA ALA A 109 -20.57 -11.65 -0.98
C ALA A 109 -19.33 -12.08 -1.76
N THR A 110 -18.99 -13.37 -1.75
CA THR A 110 -17.86 -13.92 -2.50
C THR A 110 -18.04 -13.78 -4.02
N ARG A 111 -19.26 -13.96 -4.54
CA ARG A 111 -19.51 -13.92 -5.99
C ARG A 111 -19.58 -12.52 -6.57
N LEU A 112 -20.14 -11.57 -5.81
CA LEU A 112 -20.25 -10.18 -6.25
C LEU A 112 -18.96 -9.41 -6.02
N GLY A 113 -18.25 -9.68 -4.91
CA GLY A 113 -16.91 -9.14 -4.64
C GLY A 113 -16.83 -7.62 -4.47
N ASP A 114 -17.98 -6.91 -4.42
CA ASP A 114 -18.07 -5.47 -4.21
C ASP A 114 -19.26 -5.10 -3.29
N PRO A 115 -19.08 -4.18 -2.32
CA PRO A 115 -20.14 -3.78 -1.38
C PRO A 115 -21.36 -3.14 -2.03
N GLU A 116 -21.20 -2.36 -3.12
CA GLU A 116 -22.32 -1.70 -3.80
C GLU A 116 -23.17 -2.73 -4.55
N LEU A 117 -22.51 -3.68 -5.23
CA LEU A 117 -23.19 -4.81 -5.87
C LEU A 117 -23.95 -5.65 -4.84
N PHE A 118 -23.35 -5.90 -3.68
CA PHE A 118 -24.02 -6.62 -2.60
C PHE A 118 -25.24 -5.87 -2.06
N ARG A 119 -25.14 -4.54 -1.88
CA ARG A 119 -26.29 -3.71 -1.51
C ARG A 119 -27.41 -3.74 -2.56
N ALA A 120 -27.04 -3.68 -3.84
CA ALA A 120 -28.00 -3.81 -4.94
C ALA A 120 -28.67 -5.20 -4.97
N TYR A 121 -27.94 -6.26 -4.63
CA TYR A 121 -28.49 -7.60 -4.43
C TYR A 121 -29.51 -7.65 -3.28
N LEU A 122 -29.20 -7.06 -2.12
CA LEU A 122 -30.15 -6.98 -1.01
C LEU A 122 -31.42 -6.19 -1.39
N HIS A 123 -31.29 -5.13 -2.18
CA HIS A 123 -32.43 -4.40 -2.74
C HIS A 123 -33.25 -5.25 -3.72
N LEU A 124 -32.62 -6.06 -4.57
CA LEU A 124 -33.31 -7.00 -5.44
C LEU A 124 -34.16 -7.99 -4.63
N LEU A 125 -33.63 -8.52 -3.53
CA LEU A 125 -34.39 -9.41 -2.65
C LEU A 125 -35.62 -8.70 -2.04
N ASP A 126 -35.48 -7.46 -1.58
CA ASP A 126 -36.60 -6.67 -1.02
C ASP A 126 -37.69 -6.44 -2.07
N MET A 127 -37.30 -6.18 -3.32
CA MET A 127 -38.23 -6.04 -4.45
C MET A 127 -38.92 -7.37 -4.79
N LEU A 128 -38.19 -8.49 -4.81
CA LEU A 128 -38.74 -9.80 -5.11
C LEU A 128 -39.69 -10.29 -4.01
N LEU A 129 -39.46 -9.94 -2.74
CA LEU A 129 -40.40 -10.23 -1.67
C LEU A 129 -41.77 -9.56 -1.89
N ALA A 130 -41.80 -8.39 -2.53
CA ALA A 130 -43.05 -7.71 -2.86
C ALA A 130 -43.79 -8.31 -4.06
N GLN A 131 -43.07 -8.91 -5.02
CA GLN A 131 -43.64 -9.40 -6.28
C GLN A 131 -43.85 -10.92 -6.32
N ALA A 132 -42.92 -11.69 -5.74
CA ALA A 132 -42.84 -13.14 -5.82
C ALA A 132 -42.34 -13.77 -4.49
N PRO A 133 -43.02 -13.53 -3.35
CA PRO A 133 -42.53 -13.94 -2.02
C PRO A 133 -42.31 -15.46 -1.89
N ARG A 134 -43.10 -16.28 -2.59
CA ARG A 134 -42.96 -17.76 -2.57
C ARG A 134 -41.77 -18.26 -3.39
N GLY A 135 -41.28 -17.46 -4.33
CA GLY A 135 -40.11 -17.77 -5.15
C GLY A 135 -38.77 -17.43 -4.50
N VAL A 136 -38.75 -16.52 -3.51
CA VAL A 136 -37.48 -16.04 -2.93
C VAL A 136 -36.70 -17.16 -2.26
N ARG A 137 -37.32 -18.00 -1.43
CA ARG A 137 -36.59 -19.09 -0.75
C ARG A 137 -36.02 -20.13 -1.72
N PRO A 138 -36.81 -20.70 -2.66
CA PRO A 138 -36.25 -21.59 -3.69
C PRO A 138 -35.09 -20.96 -4.47
N MET A 139 -35.17 -19.66 -4.77
CA MET A 139 -34.07 -18.95 -5.44
C MET A 139 -32.80 -18.91 -4.59
N LEU A 140 -32.92 -18.64 -3.29
CA LEU A 140 -31.78 -18.58 -2.37
C LEU A 140 -31.10 -19.95 -2.22
N ASP A 141 -31.87 -21.04 -2.25
CA ASP A 141 -31.34 -22.42 -2.21
C ASP A 141 -30.47 -22.73 -3.45
N HIS A 142 -30.74 -22.08 -4.59
CA HIS A 142 -29.98 -22.22 -5.84
C HIS A 142 -29.06 -21.03 -6.16
N LEU A 143 -28.84 -20.12 -5.20
CA LEU A 143 -28.10 -18.87 -5.44
C LEU A 143 -26.69 -19.09 -5.98
N GLY A 144 -26.01 -20.15 -5.50
CA GLY A 144 -24.66 -20.49 -5.98
C GLY A 144 -24.61 -20.90 -7.45
N ILE A 145 -25.66 -21.54 -7.98
CA ILE A 145 -25.77 -21.88 -9.40
C ILE A 145 -26.06 -20.62 -10.21
N LEU A 146 -27.01 -19.80 -9.73
CA LEU A 146 -27.41 -18.57 -10.40
C LEU A 146 -26.26 -17.59 -10.51
N LEU A 147 -25.59 -17.22 -9.41
CA LEU A 147 -24.44 -16.31 -9.40
C LEU A 147 -23.15 -16.94 -9.97
N GLY A 148 -23.14 -18.25 -10.20
CA GLY A 148 -22.07 -18.93 -10.93
C GLY A 148 -22.19 -18.84 -12.45
N GLN A 149 -23.35 -18.41 -12.97
CA GLN A 149 -23.63 -18.33 -14.41
C GLN A 149 -24.12 -16.95 -14.86
N LEU A 150 -24.74 -16.21 -13.94
CA LEU A 150 -25.33 -14.91 -14.17
C LEU A 150 -24.57 -13.85 -13.41
N THR A 151 -24.47 -12.68 -14.03
CA THR A 151 -24.12 -11.46 -13.32
C THR A 151 -25.32 -10.96 -12.51
N LEU A 152 -25.14 -9.97 -11.63
CA LEU A 152 -26.25 -9.42 -10.83
C LEU A 152 -27.39 -8.88 -11.72
N GLY A 153 -27.05 -8.23 -12.84
CA GLY A 153 -28.03 -7.78 -13.82
C GLY A 153 -28.76 -8.94 -14.50
N GLY A 154 -28.04 -10.01 -14.83
CA GLY A 154 -28.63 -11.25 -15.36
C GLY A 154 -29.60 -11.89 -14.36
N LEU A 155 -29.20 -11.99 -13.09
CA LEU A 155 -30.04 -12.48 -12.00
C LEU A 155 -31.30 -11.62 -11.84
N ARG A 156 -31.18 -10.29 -11.87
CA ARG A 156 -32.33 -9.37 -11.79
C ARG A 156 -33.31 -9.59 -12.94
N ARG A 157 -32.83 -9.69 -14.18
CA ARG A 157 -33.68 -9.92 -15.36
C ARG A 157 -34.35 -11.29 -15.33
N TRP A 158 -33.60 -12.34 -14.98
CA TRP A 158 -34.15 -13.68 -14.79
C TRP A 158 -35.23 -13.69 -13.70
N ALA A 159 -34.96 -13.10 -12.53
CA ALA A 159 -35.88 -13.09 -11.41
C ALA A 159 -37.15 -12.25 -11.69
N LEU A 160 -37.00 -11.07 -12.29
CA LEU A 160 -38.14 -10.22 -12.67
C LEU A 160 -39.00 -10.85 -13.76
N TRP A 161 -38.39 -11.53 -14.73
CA TRP A 161 -39.14 -12.28 -15.73
C TRP A 161 -39.97 -13.39 -15.09
N GLY A 162 -39.37 -14.18 -14.19
CA GLY A 162 -40.08 -15.24 -13.45
C GLY A 162 -41.22 -14.71 -12.61
N ALA A 163 -41.00 -13.60 -11.91
CA ALA A 163 -42.03 -12.93 -11.11
C ALA A 163 -43.21 -12.43 -11.97
N GLN A 164 -42.94 -11.88 -13.15
CA GLN A 164 -43.96 -11.37 -14.07
C GLN A 164 -44.69 -12.49 -14.82
N ALA A 165 -43.97 -13.50 -15.32
CA ALA A 165 -44.53 -14.62 -16.07
C ALA A 165 -45.46 -15.49 -15.22
N HIS A 166 -45.11 -15.72 -13.96
CA HIS A 166 -45.88 -16.53 -13.01
C HIS A 166 -46.58 -15.68 -11.94
N LYS A 167 -46.99 -14.45 -12.26
CA LYS A 167 -47.60 -13.52 -11.29
C LYS A 167 -48.86 -14.07 -10.60
N THR A 168 -49.65 -14.88 -11.31
CA THR A 168 -50.91 -15.47 -10.82
C THR A 168 -50.80 -16.97 -10.54
N ASP A 169 -49.69 -17.62 -10.92
CA ASP A 169 -49.46 -19.06 -10.77
C ASP A 169 -48.38 -19.30 -9.71
N PHE A 170 -48.81 -19.51 -8.47
CA PHE A 170 -47.90 -19.65 -7.34
C PHE A 170 -47.05 -20.93 -7.37
N ASP A 171 -47.58 -22.03 -7.93
CA ASP A 171 -46.85 -23.29 -8.03
C ASP A 171 -45.84 -23.22 -9.18
N GLY A 172 -46.22 -22.61 -10.31
CA GLY A 172 -45.30 -22.30 -11.40
C GLY A 172 -44.20 -21.34 -10.96
N GLN A 173 -44.52 -20.34 -10.13
CA GLN A 173 -43.54 -19.42 -9.56
C GLN A 173 -42.52 -20.16 -8.70
N ALA A 174 -42.96 -21.02 -7.77
CA ALA A 174 -42.04 -21.81 -6.95
C ALA A 174 -41.11 -22.70 -7.79
N LYS A 175 -41.66 -23.40 -8.79
CA LYS A 175 -40.89 -24.26 -9.72
C LYS A 175 -39.90 -23.47 -10.58
N TYR A 176 -40.27 -22.26 -11.03
CA TYR A 176 -39.38 -21.40 -11.78
C TYR A 176 -38.15 -21.03 -10.96
N PHE A 177 -38.36 -20.53 -9.74
CA PHE A 177 -37.27 -20.10 -8.87
C PHE A 177 -36.46 -21.26 -8.28
N ALA A 178 -37.02 -22.48 -8.27
CA ALA A 178 -36.34 -23.73 -7.92
C ALA A 178 -35.51 -24.33 -9.08
N LEU A 179 -35.44 -23.67 -10.25
CA LEU A 179 -34.79 -24.19 -11.47
C LEU A 179 -35.41 -25.52 -11.98
N GLU A 180 -36.67 -25.80 -11.64
CA GLU A 180 -37.36 -27.03 -12.06
C GLU A 180 -38.15 -26.85 -13.37
N SER A 181 -38.43 -25.60 -13.77
CA SER A 181 -39.19 -25.33 -14.99
C SER A 181 -38.29 -25.19 -16.23
N PRO A 182 -38.71 -25.71 -17.41
CA PRO A 182 -38.00 -25.51 -18.67
C PRO A 182 -37.81 -24.03 -19.03
N GLU A 183 -38.78 -23.18 -18.69
CA GLU A 183 -38.73 -21.73 -18.91
C GLU A 183 -37.63 -21.09 -18.07
N SER A 184 -37.47 -21.52 -16.82
CA SER A 184 -36.42 -21.03 -15.93
C SER A 184 -35.03 -21.35 -16.48
N MET A 185 -34.82 -22.58 -16.92
CA MET A 185 -33.57 -23.01 -17.55
C MET A 185 -33.32 -22.30 -18.88
N GLY A 186 -34.36 -22.05 -19.68
CA GLY A 186 -34.26 -21.32 -20.94
C GLY A 186 -33.84 -19.86 -20.76
N ILE A 187 -34.44 -19.15 -19.81
CA ILE A 187 -34.04 -17.76 -19.49
C ILE A 187 -32.65 -17.73 -18.84
N LEU A 188 -32.33 -18.69 -17.97
CA LEU A 188 -30.99 -18.83 -17.38
C LEU A 188 -29.92 -18.99 -18.46
N GLN A 189 -30.13 -19.88 -19.45
CA GLN A 189 -29.21 -20.04 -20.57
C GLN A 189 -29.10 -18.80 -21.44
N LYS A 190 -30.20 -18.07 -21.65
CA LYS A 190 -30.22 -16.82 -22.42
C LYS A 190 -29.46 -15.68 -21.73
N GLU A 191 -29.56 -15.61 -20.40
CA GLU A 191 -28.91 -14.57 -19.60
C GLU A 191 -27.50 -14.98 -19.13
N ARG A 192 -27.10 -16.23 -19.34
CA ARG A 192 -25.76 -16.73 -19.04
C ARG A 192 -24.74 -15.90 -19.79
N LYS A 193 -23.86 -15.27 -19.02
CA LYS A 193 -22.70 -14.56 -19.55
C LYS A 193 -21.51 -15.51 -19.67
N GLY A 194 -20.58 -15.21 -20.57
CA GLY A 194 -19.41 -16.02 -20.88
C GLY A 194 -18.46 -16.21 -19.69
N THR A 195 -17.28 -15.61 -19.75
CA THR A 195 -16.30 -15.67 -18.66
C THR A 195 -16.65 -14.61 -17.62
N LEU A 196 -16.90 -14.99 -16.37
CA LEU A 196 -17.15 -14.05 -15.27
C LEU A 196 -15.83 -13.48 -14.73
N PHE A 197 -15.85 -12.20 -14.34
CA PHE A 197 -14.67 -11.50 -13.84
C PHE A 197 -14.11 -12.16 -12.57
N ILE A 198 -14.98 -12.50 -11.62
CA ILE A 198 -14.60 -13.08 -10.33
C ILE A 198 -13.78 -14.38 -10.47
N ASP A 199 -14.04 -15.17 -11.52
CA ASP A 199 -13.35 -16.44 -11.78
C ASP A 199 -11.95 -16.22 -12.37
N VAL A 200 -11.67 -15.05 -12.95
CA VAL A 200 -10.40 -14.75 -13.62
C VAL A 200 -9.59 -13.63 -12.96
N GLN A 201 -10.19 -12.82 -12.07
CA GLN A 201 -9.58 -11.64 -11.45
C GLN A 201 -8.18 -11.92 -10.89
N ARG A 202 -8.03 -12.99 -10.11
CA ARG A 202 -6.72 -13.38 -9.53
C ARG A 202 -5.67 -13.69 -10.60
N ARG A 203 -6.07 -14.38 -11.67
CA ARG A 203 -5.17 -14.73 -12.79
C ARG A 203 -4.78 -13.49 -13.59
N ILE A 204 -5.71 -12.56 -13.81
CA ILE A 204 -5.45 -11.28 -14.45
C ILE A 204 -4.52 -10.42 -13.59
N GLY A 205 -4.73 -10.38 -12.27
CA GLY A 205 -3.85 -9.66 -11.35
C GLY A 205 -2.41 -10.18 -11.39
N MET A 206 -2.22 -11.51 -11.38
CA MET A 206 -0.89 -12.12 -11.57
C MET A 206 -0.28 -11.79 -12.93
N TYR A 207 -1.09 -11.76 -13.99
CA TYR A 207 -0.65 -11.39 -15.34
C TYR A 207 -0.16 -9.94 -15.42
N LEU A 208 -0.90 -8.97 -14.87
CA LEU A 208 -0.48 -7.57 -14.83
C LEU A 208 0.76 -7.37 -13.95
N ARG A 209 0.83 -8.05 -12.80
CA ARG A 209 1.99 -8.01 -11.90
C ARG A 209 3.24 -8.55 -12.58
N ALA A 210 3.12 -9.61 -13.39
CA ALA A 210 4.24 -10.15 -14.16
C ALA A 210 4.77 -9.19 -15.23
N LEU A 211 3.89 -8.38 -15.83
CA LEU A 211 4.28 -7.37 -16.82
C LEU A 211 4.93 -6.16 -16.15
N TRP A 212 4.29 -5.53 -15.17
CA TRP A 212 4.73 -4.23 -14.65
C TRP A 212 5.42 -4.25 -13.28
N GLY A 213 5.49 -5.41 -12.60
CA GLY A 213 6.16 -5.53 -11.30
C GLY A 213 5.47 -4.79 -10.15
N ARG A 214 4.18 -4.47 -10.30
CA ARG A 214 3.35 -3.79 -9.30
C ARG A 214 1.93 -4.36 -9.27
N ASP A 215 1.19 -4.04 -8.22
CA ASP A 215 -0.22 -4.38 -8.10
C ASP A 215 -1.14 -3.37 -8.78
N PHE A 216 -2.25 -3.91 -9.29
CA PHE A 216 -3.35 -3.18 -9.92
C PHE A 216 -4.65 -3.60 -9.23
N PHE A 217 -5.37 -2.62 -8.68
CA PHE A 217 -6.66 -2.87 -8.06
C PHE A 217 -7.72 -2.94 -9.16
N MET A 218 -8.50 -4.00 -9.16
CA MET A 218 -9.55 -4.20 -10.17
C MET A 218 -10.86 -4.56 -9.51
N ARG A 219 -11.95 -3.96 -9.98
CA ARG A 219 -13.32 -4.24 -9.55
C ARG A 219 -14.23 -4.47 -10.76
N PRO A 220 -15.35 -5.18 -10.61
CA PRO A 220 -16.38 -5.18 -11.63
C PRO A 220 -16.92 -3.75 -11.84
N THR A 221 -17.34 -3.40 -13.06
CA THR A 221 -18.04 -2.12 -13.29
C THR A 221 -19.41 -2.15 -12.62
N SER A 222 -19.78 -1.12 -11.86
CA SER A 222 -21.09 -0.98 -11.20
C SER A 222 -22.24 -0.60 -12.17
N GLY A 223 -22.02 -0.72 -13.48
CA GLY A 223 -22.79 -0.04 -14.53
C GLY A 223 -24.22 -0.56 -14.75
N ASP A 224 -25.12 0.38 -15.04
CA ASP A 224 -26.57 0.24 -15.27
C ASP A 224 -27.01 -1.09 -15.91
N PHE A 225 -27.51 -1.99 -15.05
CA PHE A 225 -27.92 -3.35 -15.37
C PHE A 225 -29.08 -3.45 -16.38
N GLU A 226 -29.69 -2.32 -16.77
CA GLU A 226 -30.95 -2.30 -17.51
C GLU A 226 -30.77 -2.37 -19.04
N ARG A 227 -29.69 -1.84 -19.60
CA ARG A 227 -29.57 -1.65 -21.07
C ARG A 227 -28.87 -2.76 -21.83
N ARG A 228 -28.37 -3.83 -21.18
CA ARG A 228 -27.58 -4.92 -21.80
C ARG A 228 -26.31 -4.47 -22.59
N GLU A 229 -26.04 -3.17 -22.63
CA GLU A 229 -24.91 -2.50 -23.31
C GLU A 229 -23.84 -1.99 -22.33
N GLY A 230 -23.99 -2.29 -21.04
CA GLY A 230 -23.01 -1.91 -20.02
C GLY A 230 -21.62 -2.48 -20.32
N TYR A 231 -20.61 -1.89 -19.68
CA TYR A 231 -19.28 -2.47 -19.49
C TYR A 231 -18.24 -2.23 -20.60
N ARG A 232 -17.95 -0.96 -20.93
CA ARG A 232 -16.57 -0.61 -21.33
C ARG A 232 -15.68 -0.60 -20.08
N PRO A 233 -14.42 -1.06 -20.19
CA PRO A 233 -13.43 -0.82 -19.15
C PRO A 233 -13.38 0.68 -18.81
N SER A 234 -13.15 1.00 -17.56
CA SER A 234 -12.94 2.38 -17.11
C SER A 234 -11.96 2.38 -15.95
N ILE A 235 -11.36 3.52 -15.67
CA ILE A 235 -10.47 3.68 -14.52
C ILE A 235 -11.00 4.84 -13.69
N GLU A 236 -11.28 4.55 -12.43
CA GLU A 236 -11.74 5.52 -11.45
C GLU A 236 -10.77 5.47 -10.27
N GLY A 237 -10.16 6.60 -9.93
CA GLY A 237 -9.14 6.59 -8.90
C GLY A 237 -7.91 5.77 -9.31
N TYR A 238 -7.56 4.81 -8.45
CA TYR A 238 -6.55 3.77 -8.70
C TYR A 238 -7.16 2.42 -9.11
N ILE A 239 -8.48 2.35 -9.29
CA ILE A 239 -9.22 1.11 -9.52
C ILE A 239 -9.55 0.99 -11.01
N ILE A 240 -9.16 -0.13 -11.59
CA ILE A 240 -9.56 -0.53 -12.95
C ILE A 240 -10.92 -1.23 -12.84
N HIS A 241 -11.95 -0.64 -13.42
CA HIS A 241 -13.27 -1.25 -13.51
C HIS A 241 -13.38 -2.06 -14.81
N LEU A 242 -13.50 -3.37 -14.67
CA LEU A 242 -13.67 -4.29 -15.79
C LEU A 242 -15.10 -4.85 -15.84
N PRO A 243 -15.57 -5.27 -17.02
CA PRO A 243 -16.89 -5.86 -17.15
C PRO A 243 -17.09 -7.03 -16.19
N ASP A 244 -18.27 -7.14 -15.59
CA ASP A 244 -18.62 -8.25 -14.69
C ASP A 244 -18.55 -9.61 -15.40
N ALA A 245 -18.77 -9.62 -16.71
CA ALA A 245 -18.54 -10.75 -17.58
C ALA A 245 -18.20 -10.34 -19.04
N TYR A 246 -17.35 -11.14 -19.69
CA TYR A 246 -17.12 -11.08 -21.14
C TYR A 246 -17.68 -12.31 -21.83
N ASP A 247 -18.48 -12.10 -22.87
CA ASP A 247 -18.84 -13.14 -23.82
C ASP A 247 -17.68 -13.42 -24.78
N ASP A 248 -17.63 -14.62 -25.35
CA ASP A 248 -16.67 -14.90 -26.42
C ASP A 248 -17.02 -14.05 -27.63
N LEU A 249 -16.04 -13.30 -28.13
CA LEU A 249 -16.21 -12.45 -29.28
C LEU A 249 -15.96 -13.25 -30.55
N VAL A 250 -16.98 -13.32 -31.40
CA VAL A 250 -16.94 -14.03 -32.67
C VAL A 250 -17.25 -13.03 -33.77
N TRP A 251 -16.35 -12.91 -34.73
CA TRP A 251 -16.65 -12.21 -35.98
C TRP A 251 -16.24 -13.05 -37.18
N LEU A 252 -16.91 -12.77 -38.28
CA LEU A 252 -16.66 -13.38 -39.57
C LEU A 252 -15.79 -12.42 -40.38
N ALA A 253 -14.60 -12.88 -40.76
CA ALA A 253 -13.79 -12.15 -41.72
C ALA A 253 -14.52 -12.05 -43.07
N PRO A 254 -14.23 -11.03 -43.91
CA PRO A 254 -14.77 -10.95 -45.27
C PRO A 254 -14.45 -12.19 -46.13
N SER A 255 -13.39 -12.93 -45.78
CA SER A 255 -13.03 -14.22 -46.39
C SER A 255 -13.95 -15.38 -46.02
N GLY A 256 -14.88 -15.19 -45.07
CA GLY A 256 -15.77 -16.23 -44.52
C GLY A 256 -15.15 -17.03 -43.36
N GLU A 257 -13.92 -16.73 -42.95
CA GLU A 257 -13.25 -17.39 -41.83
C GLU A 257 -13.74 -16.83 -40.49
N GLU A 258 -14.16 -17.72 -39.59
CA GLU A 258 -14.63 -17.36 -38.26
C GLU A 258 -13.43 -17.21 -37.31
N THR A 259 -13.25 -16.02 -36.75
CA THR A 259 -12.28 -15.78 -35.67
C THR A 259 -13.02 -15.71 -34.34
N ARG A 260 -12.62 -16.56 -33.40
CA ARG A 260 -13.17 -16.58 -32.04
C ARG A 260 -12.13 -16.16 -31.02
N ILE A 261 -12.46 -15.14 -30.24
CA ILE A 261 -11.66 -14.66 -29.11
C ILE A 261 -12.41 -14.98 -27.83
N SER A 262 -11.78 -15.79 -26.98
CA SER A 262 -12.35 -16.17 -25.69
C SER A 262 -12.52 -14.96 -24.77
N GLY A 263 -13.54 -14.94 -23.91
CA GLY A 263 -13.75 -13.88 -22.91
C GLY A 263 -12.54 -13.65 -21.99
N ILE A 264 -11.76 -14.69 -21.66
CA ILE A 264 -10.51 -14.53 -20.90
C ILE A 264 -9.41 -13.78 -21.67
N ALA A 265 -9.37 -13.89 -23.00
CA ALA A 265 -8.44 -13.13 -23.83
C ALA A 265 -8.85 -11.65 -23.89
N LEU A 266 -10.16 -11.38 -23.95
CA LEU A 266 -10.68 -10.02 -23.79
C LEU A 266 -10.28 -9.42 -22.43
N TYR A 267 -10.46 -10.14 -21.32
CA TYR A 267 -10.01 -9.65 -20.01
C TYR A 267 -8.52 -9.31 -19.98
N ARG A 268 -7.66 -10.12 -20.61
CA ARG A 268 -6.22 -9.83 -20.69
C ARG A 268 -5.95 -8.57 -21.50
N ALA A 269 -6.60 -8.42 -22.65
CA ALA A 269 -6.47 -7.25 -23.51
C ALA A 269 -6.91 -5.97 -22.80
N SER A 270 -8.10 -5.98 -22.19
CA SER A 270 -8.70 -4.83 -21.51
C SER A 270 -7.91 -4.43 -20.27
N ALA A 271 -7.56 -5.40 -19.43
CA ALA A 271 -6.80 -5.13 -18.21
C ALA A 271 -5.37 -4.64 -18.51
N ALA A 272 -4.72 -5.18 -19.55
CA ALA A 272 -3.41 -4.71 -19.97
C ALA A 272 -3.47 -3.27 -20.52
N HIS A 273 -4.49 -2.93 -21.30
CA HIS A 273 -4.69 -1.58 -21.83
C HIS A 273 -4.94 -0.57 -20.71
N ALA A 274 -5.88 -0.84 -19.79
CA ALA A 274 -6.14 0.05 -18.65
C ALA A 274 -4.89 0.20 -17.74
N ALA A 275 -4.12 -0.87 -17.53
CA ALA A 275 -2.85 -0.80 -16.83
C ALA A 275 -1.82 0.09 -17.55
N CYS A 276 -1.82 0.14 -18.88
CA CYS A 276 -0.97 1.05 -19.65
C CYS A 276 -1.28 2.51 -19.33
N HIS A 277 -2.56 2.89 -19.21
CA HIS A 277 -2.92 4.25 -18.79
C HIS A 277 -2.42 4.56 -17.37
N GLN A 278 -2.64 3.68 -16.39
CA GLN A 278 -2.14 3.90 -15.03
C GLN A 278 -0.60 4.00 -14.94
N VAL A 279 0.14 3.40 -15.87
CA VAL A 279 1.61 3.41 -15.87
C VAL A 279 2.19 4.54 -16.71
N TYR A 280 1.58 4.88 -17.85
CA TYR A 280 2.18 5.75 -18.87
C TYR A 280 1.43 7.08 -19.09
N THR A 281 0.18 7.21 -18.63
CA THR A 281 -0.55 8.48 -18.57
C THR A 281 -0.25 9.14 -17.21
N THR A 282 0.74 10.04 -17.21
CA THR A 282 1.33 10.61 -15.98
C THR A 282 0.79 11.98 -15.60
N HIS A 283 -0.03 12.59 -16.46
CA HIS A 283 -0.58 13.93 -16.29
C HIS A 283 -2.02 13.98 -16.79
N GLN A 284 -2.83 14.84 -16.16
CA GLN A 284 -4.17 15.17 -16.63
C GLN A 284 -4.12 15.98 -17.92
N PHE A 285 -5.06 15.71 -18.82
CA PHE A 285 -5.32 16.54 -19.97
C PHE A 285 -6.38 17.57 -19.62
N ASP A 286 -6.10 18.83 -19.95
CA ASP A 286 -7.11 19.88 -19.85
C ASP A 286 -8.18 19.69 -20.93
N SER A 287 -9.42 19.47 -20.47
CA SER A 287 -10.62 19.31 -21.28
C SER A 287 -11.31 20.64 -21.59
N ALA A 288 -10.90 21.75 -20.96
CA ALA A 288 -11.56 23.04 -21.10
C ALA A 288 -11.57 23.50 -22.57
N GLY A 289 -12.77 23.81 -23.07
CA GLY A 289 -12.98 24.31 -24.42
C GLY A 289 -12.85 23.29 -25.55
N LEU A 290 -12.71 22.00 -25.24
CA LEU A 290 -12.68 20.93 -26.25
C LEU A 290 -14.08 20.45 -26.62
N SER A 291 -14.30 20.15 -27.90
CA SER A 291 -15.51 19.48 -28.39
C SER A 291 -15.47 17.97 -28.14
N ALA A 292 -16.62 17.29 -28.17
CA ALA A 292 -16.69 15.84 -27.99
C ALA A 292 -15.84 15.05 -29.01
N MET A 293 -15.75 15.55 -30.25
CA MET A 293 -14.90 14.96 -31.29
C MET A 293 -13.41 15.14 -30.98
N GLN A 294 -13.02 16.33 -30.50
CA GLN A 294 -11.64 16.59 -30.08
C GLN A 294 -11.23 15.71 -28.91
N MET A 295 -12.08 15.60 -27.88
CA MET A 295 -11.82 14.71 -26.73
C MET A 295 -11.65 13.26 -27.19
N THR A 296 -12.54 12.78 -28.07
CA THR A 296 -12.48 11.40 -28.57
C THR A 296 -11.21 11.10 -29.36
N LEU A 297 -10.77 12.02 -30.22
CA LEU A 297 -9.56 11.84 -31.02
C LEU A 297 -8.28 11.99 -30.20
N VAL A 298 -8.26 12.86 -29.19
CA VAL A 298 -7.16 12.92 -28.21
C VAL A 298 -7.07 11.59 -27.46
N GLY A 299 -8.20 11.03 -27.01
CA GLY A 299 -8.23 9.73 -26.36
C GLY A 299 -7.73 8.60 -27.27
N LEU A 300 -8.19 8.55 -28.52
CA LEU A 300 -7.76 7.56 -29.51
C LEU A 300 -6.24 7.54 -29.72
N VAL A 301 -5.61 8.72 -29.74
CA VAL A 301 -4.17 8.87 -29.88
C VAL A 301 -3.44 8.51 -28.58
N GLU A 302 -3.98 8.88 -27.42
CA GLU A 302 -3.42 8.52 -26.12
C GLU A 302 -3.41 7.00 -25.91
N ASP A 303 -4.49 6.29 -26.27
CA ASP A 303 -4.56 4.83 -26.29
C ASP A 303 -3.41 4.24 -27.11
N ALA A 304 -3.25 4.72 -28.34
CA ALA A 304 -2.21 4.25 -29.25
C ALA A 304 -0.81 4.57 -28.71
N ARG A 305 -0.63 5.71 -28.02
CA ARG A 305 0.64 6.11 -27.39
C ARG A 305 1.02 5.14 -26.28
N VAL A 306 0.11 4.88 -25.33
CA VAL A 306 0.38 4.01 -24.18
C VAL A 306 0.59 2.56 -24.63
N GLU A 307 -0.17 2.09 -25.62
CA GLU A 307 0.00 0.78 -26.26
C GLU A 307 1.35 0.67 -26.98
N ALA A 308 1.76 1.69 -27.74
CA ALA A 308 3.06 1.68 -28.43
C ALA A 308 4.25 1.65 -27.45
N ILE A 309 4.16 2.37 -26.33
CA ILE A 309 5.18 2.30 -25.25
C ILE A 309 5.21 0.91 -24.63
N ALA A 310 4.04 0.34 -24.34
CA ALA A 310 3.93 -1.02 -23.83
C ALA A 310 4.50 -2.06 -24.79
N LEU A 311 4.21 -1.98 -26.09
CA LEU A 311 4.71 -2.92 -27.11
C LEU A 311 6.23 -2.88 -27.26
N LYS A 312 6.86 -1.71 -27.09
CA LYS A 312 8.34 -1.61 -27.08
C LYS A 312 8.96 -2.41 -25.94
N ARG A 313 8.26 -2.53 -24.81
CA ARG A 313 8.72 -3.30 -23.64
C ARG A 313 8.25 -4.76 -23.66
N PHE A 314 7.03 -4.99 -24.15
CA PHE A 314 6.35 -6.28 -24.16
C PHE A 314 5.73 -6.55 -25.54
N PRO A 315 6.52 -6.99 -26.53
CA PRO A 315 6.02 -7.23 -27.89
C PRO A 315 4.87 -8.23 -27.98
N GLY A 316 4.79 -9.17 -27.03
CA GLY A 316 3.71 -10.17 -26.94
C GLY A 316 2.31 -9.58 -26.74
N LEU A 317 2.18 -8.33 -26.27
CA LEU A 317 0.88 -7.65 -26.14
C LEU A 317 0.21 -7.42 -27.51
N GLY A 318 0.99 -7.36 -28.59
CA GLY A 318 0.44 -7.22 -29.94
C GLY A 318 -0.44 -8.42 -30.32
N GLN A 319 -0.12 -9.62 -29.83
CA GLN A 319 -0.89 -10.84 -30.13
C GLN A 319 -2.29 -10.85 -29.50
N ILE A 320 -2.54 -10.05 -28.46
CA ILE A 320 -3.84 -9.98 -27.79
C ILE A 320 -4.67 -8.78 -28.24
N TRP A 321 -4.04 -7.67 -28.65
CA TRP A 321 -4.74 -6.47 -29.12
C TRP A 321 -5.01 -6.49 -30.61
N LEU A 322 -4.06 -6.92 -31.44
CA LEU A 322 -4.19 -6.85 -32.89
C LEU A 322 -5.41 -7.61 -33.44
N PRO A 323 -5.72 -8.84 -32.96
CA PRO A 323 -6.92 -9.53 -33.43
C PRO A 323 -8.19 -8.72 -33.21
N LEU A 324 -8.28 -7.91 -32.14
CA LEU A 324 -9.48 -7.15 -31.78
C LEU A 324 -9.74 -5.92 -32.65
N HIS A 325 -8.87 -5.62 -33.63
CA HIS A 325 -9.06 -4.56 -34.61
C HIS A 325 -9.58 -5.11 -35.94
N THR A 326 -10.90 -5.07 -36.13
CA THR A 326 -11.58 -5.68 -37.28
C THR A 326 -11.90 -4.69 -38.41
N ALA A 327 -11.79 -3.39 -38.16
CA ALA A 327 -12.14 -2.35 -39.12
C ALA A 327 -11.27 -2.45 -40.40
N THR A 328 -11.91 -2.23 -41.55
CA THR A 328 -11.29 -2.24 -42.89
C THR A 328 -11.82 -1.07 -43.71
N PRO A 329 -11.27 -0.79 -44.90
CA PRO A 329 -11.84 0.24 -45.78
C PRO A 329 -13.31 -0.02 -46.17
N ALA A 330 -13.76 -1.28 -46.13
CA ALA A 330 -15.16 -1.65 -46.38
C ALA A 330 -16.12 -1.24 -45.24
N SER A 331 -15.60 -0.88 -44.06
CA SER A 331 -16.40 -0.45 -42.91
C SER A 331 -17.04 0.94 -43.09
N GLY A 332 -16.63 1.71 -44.11
CA GLY A 332 -17.17 3.03 -44.42
C GLY A 332 -16.25 4.19 -44.03
N ASN A 333 -16.72 5.41 -44.32
CA ASN A 333 -16.00 6.68 -44.11
C ASN A 333 -16.71 7.61 -43.13
N ASP A 334 -17.66 7.08 -42.35
CA ASP A 334 -18.25 7.81 -41.22
C ASP A 334 -17.25 7.90 -40.07
N ALA A 335 -17.56 8.71 -39.04
CA ALA A 335 -16.62 8.99 -37.95
C ALA A 335 -16.13 7.72 -37.23
N ALA A 336 -17.04 6.84 -36.79
CA ALA A 336 -16.66 5.64 -36.03
C ALA A 336 -15.79 4.65 -36.85
N PRO A 337 -16.16 4.29 -38.10
CA PRO A 337 -15.29 3.47 -38.96
C PRO A 337 -13.91 4.09 -39.23
N LEU A 338 -13.83 5.40 -39.48
CA LEU A 338 -12.55 6.07 -39.70
C LEU A 338 -11.67 6.03 -38.46
N MET A 339 -12.22 6.30 -37.27
CA MET A 339 -11.48 6.23 -36.01
C MET A 339 -10.99 4.80 -35.71
N ALA A 340 -11.81 3.77 -35.96
CA ALA A 340 -11.41 2.38 -35.79
C ALA A 340 -10.32 1.94 -36.77
N ARG A 341 -10.41 2.37 -38.04
CA ARG A 341 -9.36 2.14 -39.07
C ARG A 341 -8.05 2.83 -38.70
N LEU A 342 -8.12 4.06 -38.18
CA LEU A 342 -6.95 4.77 -37.68
C LEU A 342 -6.33 4.02 -36.50
N ALA A 343 -7.11 3.61 -35.49
CA ALA A 343 -6.60 2.85 -34.35
C ALA A 343 -5.87 1.57 -34.79
N ARG A 344 -6.42 0.84 -35.78
CA ARG A 344 -5.75 -0.31 -36.39
C ARG A 344 -4.45 0.08 -37.07
N ALA A 345 -4.44 1.15 -37.88
CA ALA A 345 -3.25 1.64 -38.59
C ALA A 345 -2.12 2.12 -37.65
N LEU A 346 -2.47 2.57 -36.44
CA LEU A 346 -1.48 2.96 -35.41
C LEU A 346 -0.88 1.75 -34.69
N LEU A 347 -1.61 0.64 -34.59
CA LEU A 347 -1.18 -0.59 -33.91
C LEU A 347 -0.47 -1.59 -34.85
N ASP A 348 -0.97 -1.75 -36.07
CA ASP A 348 -0.55 -2.75 -37.06
C ASP A 348 0.37 -2.15 -38.13
N PRO A 349 1.68 -2.47 -38.13
CA PRO A 349 2.60 -2.01 -39.16
C PRO A 349 2.28 -2.56 -40.56
N GLU A 350 1.59 -3.69 -40.68
CA GLU A 350 1.29 -4.34 -41.96
C GLU A 350 -0.05 -3.88 -42.56
N TYR A 351 -0.91 -3.23 -41.76
CA TYR A 351 -2.20 -2.72 -42.24
C TYR A 351 -1.99 -1.54 -43.19
N PHE A 352 -2.59 -1.58 -44.37
CA PHE A 352 -2.59 -0.47 -45.32
C PHE A 352 -4.00 0.07 -45.51
N ASP A 353 -4.12 1.40 -45.54
CA ASP A 353 -5.37 2.12 -45.71
C ASP A 353 -5.15 3.30 -46.65
N ASP A 354 -6.00 3.44 -47.66
CA ASP A 354 -5.89 4.44 -48.73
C ASP A 354 -6.59 5.76 -48.39
N HIS A 355 -7.33 5.83 -47.28
CA HIS A 355 -8.03 7.05 -46.90
C HIS A 355 -7.05 8.14 -46.43
N PRO A 356 -7.09 9.36 -47.02
CA PRO A 356 -6.09 10.40 -46.74
C PRO A 356 -5.92 10.73 -45.25
N TRP A 357 -7.03 10.80 -44.50
CA TRP A 357 -7.02 11.08 -43.07
C TRP A 357 -6.37 9.98 -42.23
N VAL A 358 -6.57 8.70 -42.60
CA VAL A 358 -5.98 7.56 -41.88
C VAL A 358 -4.47 7.49 -42.15
N ALA A 359 -4.08 7.65 -43.42
CA ALA A 359 -2.68 7.70 -43.82
C ALA A 359 -1.92 8.84 -43.13
N MET A 360 -2.53 10.02 -43.05
CA MET A 360 -1.99 11.18 -42.36
C MET A 360 -1.78 10.92 -40.86
N GLY A 361 -2.77 10.35 -40.16
CA GLY A 361 -2.65 10.01 -38.74
C GLY A 361 -1.53 9.01 -38.48
N ARG A 362 -1.39 8.00 -39.34
CA ARG A 362 -0.27 7.04 -39.29
C ARG A 362 1.09 7.71 -39.50
N GLN A 363 1.18 8.60 -40.49
CA GLN A 363 2.41 9.35 -40.76
C GLN A 363 2.82 10.19 -39.54
N MET A 364 1.91 10.99 -38.98
CA MET A 364 2.17 11.82 -37.79
C MET A 364 2.65 10.99 -36.59
N PHE A 365 2.05 9.81 -36.40
CA PHE A 365 2.44 8.90 -35.32
C PHE A 365 3.85 8.33 -35.52
N SER A 366 4.20 7.95 -36.75
CA SER A 366 5.50 7.36 -37.10
C SER A 366 6.67 8.35 -37.06
N GLU A 367 6.48 9.59 -37.53
CA GLU A 367 7.52 10.61 -37.60
C GLU A 367 7.97 11.11 -36.22
N GLN A 368 7.10 10.98 -35.21
CA GLN A 368 7.32 11.53 -33.87
C GLN A 368 7.49 10.48 -32.77
N GLN A 369 7.89 9.25 -33.12
CA GLN A 369 8.08 8.17 -32.13
C GLN A 369 9.06 8.51 -30.98
N ASN A 370 9.98 9.46 -31.18
CA ASN A 370 10.91 9.92 -30.15
C ASN A 370 10.24 10.80 -29.08
N ARG A 371 9.07 11.38 -29.39
CA ARG A 371 8.27 12.22 -28.48
C ARG A 371 7.17 11.47 -27.72
N LEU A 372 7.03 10.14 -27.89
CA LEU A 372 5.99 9.34 -27.21
C LEU A 372 6.01 9.46 -25.68
N ARG A 373 7.13 9.90 -25.08
CA ARG A 373 7.25 10.14 -23.64
C ARG A 373 6.70 11.51 -23.19
N SER A 374 6.44 12.44 -24.11
CA SER A 374 5.78 13.72 -23.79
C SER A 374 4.26 13.49 -23.72
N PRO A 375 3.62 13.82 -22.60
CA PRO A 375 2.17 13.68 -22.44
C PRO A 375 1.39 14.66 -23.34
N GLU A 376 1.93 15.84 -23.62
CA GLU A 376 1.29 16.87 -24.46
C GLU A 376 1.15 16.44 -25.93
N TRP A 377 1.99 15.51 -26.37
CA TRP A 377 2.03 15.06 -27.75
C TRP A 377 0.73 14.42 -28.23
N ALA A 378 0.08 13.60 -27.40
CA ALA A 378 -1.19 12.96 -27.76
C ALA A 378 -2.29 14.01 -28.00
N ARG A 379 -2.27 15.11 -27.21
CA ARG A 379 -3.18 16.24 -27.37
C ARG A 379 -2.92 16.99 -28.67
N GLU A 380 -1.66 17.32 -28.97
CA GLU A 380 -1.28 18.03 -30.21
C GLU A 380 -1.77 17.27 -31.45
N VAL A 381 -1.48 15.97 -31.52
CA VAL A 381 -1.85 15.12 -32.66
C VAL A 381 -3.36 14.90 -32.72
N GLY A 382 -4.02 14.64 -31.60
CA GLY A 382 -5.47 14.46 -31.55
C GLY A 382 -6.25 15.69 -32.00
N LEU A 383 -5.81 16.90 -31.60
CA LEU A 383 -6.43 18.16 -32.02
C LEU A 383 -6.22 18.43 -33.51
N HIS A 384 -5.04 18.10 -34.05
CA HIS A 384 -4.78 18.24 -35.48
C HIS A 384 -5.66 17.28 -36.30
N LEU A 385 -5.76 16.02 -35.88
CA LEU A 385 -6.65 15.04 -36.52
C LEU A 385 -8.13 15.46 -36.45
N ALA A 386 -8.55 16.09 -35.36
CA ALA A 386 -9.91 16.63 -35.21
C ALA A 386 -10.18 17.79 -36.17
N ALA A 387 -9.22 18.70 -36.36
CA ALA A 387 -9.37 19.78 -37.33
C ALA A 387 -9.50 19.25 -38.75
N GLU A 388 -8.71 18.23 -39.11
CA GLU A 388 -8.71 17.66 -40.45
C GLU A 388 -9.96 16.82 -40.73
N ILE A 389 -10.44 16.01 -39.78
CA ILE A 389 -11.68 15.24 -39.98
C ILE A 389 -12.90 16.17 -40.11
N GLN A 390 -12.87 17.31 -39.43
CA GLN A 390 -13.91 18.33 -39.53
C GLN A 390 -13.93 19.00 -40.91
N GLN A 391 -12.74 19.28 -41.48
CA GLN A 391 -12.61 19.84 -42.84
C GLN A 391 -13.15 18.88 -43.91
N LEU A 392 -13.09 17.56 -43.67
CA LEU A 392 -13.69 16.55 -44.54
C LEU A 392 -15.23 16.50 -44.47
N GLY A 393 -15.86 17.28 -43.58
CA GLY A 393 -17.31 17.35 -43.44
C GLY A 393 -17.93 16.16 -42.70
N VAL A 394 -17.13 15.37 -41.98
CA VAL A 394 -17.61 14.25 -41.18
C VAL A 394 -18.37 14.77 -39.96
N VAL A 395 -19.60 14.30 -39.76
CA VAL A 395 -20.43 14.63 -38.60
C VAL A 395 -20.12 13.64 -37.48
N TYR A 396 -20.02 14.13 -36.25
CA TYR A 396 -19.72 13.33 -35.07
C TYR A 396 -20.74 13.54 -33.95
N SER A 397 -21.22 12.43 -33.38
CA SER A 397 -22.06 12.36 -32.20
C SER A 397 -21.38 11.50 -31.13
N GLY A 398 -21.13 12.08 -29.96
CA GLY A 398 -20.41 11.42 -28.85
C GLY A 398 -21.05 10.13 -28.32
N THR A 399 -22.34 9.91 -28.59
CA THR A 399 -23.06 8.70 -28.15
C THR A 399 -23.23 7.66 -29.25
N ALA A 400 -23.17 8.05 -30.53
CA ALA A 400 -23.47 7.17 -31.65
C ALA A 400 -22.20 6.74 -32.43
N ASP A 401 -21.18 7.59 -32.45
CA ASP A 401 -20.02 7.42 -33.32
C ASP A 401 -18.74 6.95 -32.59
N LEU A 402 -18.91 6.13 -31.54
CA LEU A 402 -17.77 5.56 -30.81
C LEU A 402 -17.12 4.42 -31.62
N PRO A 403 -15.78 4.37 -31.73
CA PRO A 403 -15.10 3.30 -32.45
C PRO A 403 -15.36 1.94 -31.78
N ASP A 404 -15.55 0.92 -32.61
CA ASP A 404 -15.76 -0.46 -32.18
C ASP A 404 -14.41 -1.14 -31.87
N ILE A 405 -13.90 -0.88 -30.66
CA ILE A 405 -12.65 -1.45 -30.13
C ILE A 405 -12.95 -2.00 -28.73
N PRO A 406 -13.25 -3.30 -28.61
CA PRO A 406 -13.94 -3.85 -27.43
C PRO A 406 -13.11 -3.93 -26.14
N TYR A 407 -11.79 -3.76 -26.22
CA TYR A 407 -10.90 -3.83 -25.05
C TYR A 407 -10.48 -2.47 -24.50
N ARG A 408 -10.67 -1.38 -25.27
CA ARG A 408 -10.22 -0.06 -24.84
C ARG A 408 -11.17 0.53 -23.81
N ASP A 409 -10.61 1.32 -22.90
CA ASP A 409 -11.42 1.98 -21.88
C ASP A 409 -12.15 3.21 -22.43
N ASP A 410 -12.94 3.87 -21.58
CA ASP A 410 -13.72 5.05 -21.97
C ASP A 410 -12.94 6.37 -21.89
N ASN A 411 -11.64 6.30 -21.63
CA ASN A 411 -10.71 7.40 -21.56
C ASN A 411 -11.02 8.44 -20.47
N ARG A 412 -11.94 8.18 -19.53
CA ARG A 412 -12.26 9.14 -18.45
C ARG A 412 -11.04 9.49 -17.60
N TYR A 413 -10.14 8.51 -17.41
CA TYR A 413 -8.95 8.62 -16.58
C TYR A 413 -8.02 9.77 -16.99
N MET A 414 -7.90 10.04 -18.28
CA MET A 414 -7.00 11.10 -18.76
C MET A 414 -7.55 12.50 -18.50
N TRP A 415 -8.87 12.64 -18.31
CA TRP A 415 -9.57 13.90 -18.14
C TRP A 415 -9.84 14.27 -16.67
N GLU A 416 -9.95 13.29 -15.77
CA GLU A 416 -10.39 13.47 -14.37
C GLU A 416 -9.25 13.31 -13.33
N PHE A 417 -7.99 13.45 -13.76
CA PHE A 417 -6.80 13.07 -12.98
C PHE A 417 -6.48 13.94 -11.74
N ALA A 418 -6.95 15.19 -11.63
CA ALA A 418 -6.68 16.08 -10.48
C ALA A 418 -7.47 15.68 -9.24
N ASP A 419 -8.78 15.43 -9.39
CA ASP A 419 -9.65 15.04 -8.27
C ASP A 419 -9.35 13.60 -7.80
N VAL A 420 -8.79 12.78 -8.68
CA VAL A 420 -8.40 11.38 -8.40
C VAL A 420 -7.15 11.26 -7.54
N ARG A 421 -6.21 12.21 -7.61
CA ARG A 421 -5.14 12.27 -6.60
C ARG A 421 -5.70 12.63 -5.23
N GLU A 422 -6.65 13.54 -5.13
CA GLU A 422 -7.28 13.89 -3.85
C GLU A 422 -8.19 12.77 -3.30
N VAL A 423 -9.05 12.16 -4.12
CA VAL A 423 -9.94 11.07 -3.69
C VAL A 423 -9.18 9.75 -3.50
N GLY A 424 -8.19 9.48 -4.34
CA GLY A 424 -7.25 8.38 -4.15
C GLY A 424 -6.40 8.55 -2.90
N GLN A 425 -6.07 9.79 -2.52
CA GLN A 425 -5.47 10.14 -1.23
C GLN A 425 -6.45 9.97 -0.08
N VAL A 426 -7.73 10.31 -0.22
CA VAL A 426 -8.77 10.07 0.81
C VAL A 426 -9.02 8.57 1.04
N ILE A 427 -9.07 7.75 -0.02
CA ILE A 427 -9.20 6.28 0.08
C ILE A 427 -7.88 5.63 0.58
N ALA A 428 -6.73 6.27 0.31
CA ALA A 428 -5.41 5.84 0.80
C ALA A 428 -4.95 6.52 2.11
N GLY A 429 -5.80 7.30 2.79
CA GLY A 429 -5.49 7.94 4.06
C GLY A 429 -4.39 9.02 4.03
N VAL A 430 -4.17 9.68 2.89
CA VAL A 430 -3.23 10.79 2.74
C VAL A 430 -4.01 12.10 2.87
N THR A 431 -3.69 12.87 3.91
CA THR A 431 -4.22 14.22 4.15
C THR A 431 -3.86 15.17 3.00
N THR A 432 -4.82 15.95 2.50
CA THR A 432 -4.58 17.03 1.53
C THR A 432 -3.56 18.03 2.09
N GLN A 433 -2.54 18.37 1.29
CA GLN A 433 -1.51 19.33 1.70
C GLN A 433 -2.05 20.75 1.62
N GLN A 434 -2.20 21.41 2.79
CA GLN A 434 -2.43 22.85 2.86
C GLN A 434 -1.20 23.60 2.30
N ILE A 435 -1.40 24.47 1.30
CA ILE A 435 -0.32 25.20 0.63
C ILE A 435 0.04 26.43 1.48
N ARG A 436 1.30 26.55 1.94
CA ARG A 436 1.75 27.72 2.69
C ARG A 436 2.35 28.80 1.79
N LYS A 437 1.80 30.02 1.84
CA LYS A 437 2.28 31.19 1.08
C LYS A 437 2.94 32.20 2.02
N TYR A 438 4.21 32.51 1.78
CA TYR A 438 4.93 33.52 2.56
C TYR A 438 4.68 34.91 1.99
N VAL A 439 4.06 35.79 2.77
CA VAL A 439 3.61 37.11 2.35
C VAL A 439 4.17 38.21 3.23
N SER A 440 4.20 39.44 2.71
CA SER A 440 4.53 40.61 3.53
C SER A 440 3.37 40.98 4.45
N VAL A 441 3.63 41.77 5.51
CA VAL A 441 2.56 42.27 6.41
C VAL A 441 1.46 42.99 5.64
N MET A 442 1.83 43.79 4.64
CA MET A 442 0.87 44.55 3.84
C MET A 442 0.04 43.64 2.92
N GLU A 443 0.64 42.58 2.38
CA GLU A 443 -0.07 41.62 1.52
C GLU A 443 -1.01 40.73 2.34
N MET A 444 -0.59 40.30 3.53
CA MET A 444 -1.43 39.54 4.45
C MET A 444 -2.65 40.33 4.91
N VAL A 445 -2.48 41.58 5.31
CA VAL A 445 -3.59 42.42 5.77
C VAL A 445 -4.61 42.71 4.66
N ASN A 446 -4.15 42.84 3.41
CA ASN A 446 -5.02 43.25 2.30
C ASN A 446 -5.75 42.09 1.60
N ALA A 447 -5.23 40.86 1.67
CA ALA A 447 -5.71 39.75 0.85
C ALA A 447 -6.00 38.45 1.62
N ILE A 448 -5.89 38.45 2.95
CA ILE A 448 -6.39 37.34 3.77
C ILE A 448 -7.92 37.37 3.80
N ASP A 449 -8.56 36.34 3.24
CA ASP A 449 -10.02 36.27 3.21
C ASP A 449 -10.63 35.88 4.56
N VAL A 450 -10.02 34.91 5.26
CA VAL A 450 -10.51 34.40 6.56
C VAL A 450 -9.35 34.36 7.57
N PRO A 451 -9.24 35.36 8.45
CA PRO A 451 -8.26 35.35 9.54
C PRO A 451 -8.56 34.20 10.53
N GLY A 452 -7.58 33.35 10.85
CA GLY A 452 -7.72 32.25 11.82
C GLY A 452 -8.33 30.96 11.28
N ALA A 453 -8.33 30.73 9.96
CA ALA A 453 -8.82 29.50 9.35
C ALA A 453 -7.94 28.29 9.74
N GLY A 454 -8.57 27.17 10.08
CA GLY A 454 -7.92 25.98 10.66
C GLY A 454 -7.61 24.89 9.64
N ASP A 455 -7.97 23.65 9.98
CA ASP A 455 -7.66 22.42 9.22
C ASP A 455 -8.39 22.31 7.86
N ASP A 456 -9.30 23.22 7.58
CA ASP A 456 -10.17 23.30 6.40
C ASP A 456 -9.68 24.31 5.33
N ALA A 457 -8.58 25.02 5.61
CA ALA A 457 -7.99 25.98 4.67
C ALA A 457 -7.12 25.30 3.60
N ASN A 458 -7.37 25.60 2.32
CA ASN A 458 -6.53 25.16 1.20
C ASN A 458 -5.17 25.89 1.16
N GLU A 459 -5.14 27.16 1.57
CA GLU A 459 -3.94 27.99 1.65
C GLU A 459 -3.77 28.59 3.05
N ILE A 460 -2.56 28.51 3.62
CA ILE A 460 -2.21 29.18 4.88
C ILE A 460 -1.17 30.27 4.58
N TRP A 461 -1.51 31.52 4.86
CA TRP A 461 -0.63 32.66 4.62
C TRP A 461 0.23 32.93 5.86
N VAL A 462 1.55 32.97 5.68
CA VAL A 462 2.53 33.12 6.77
C VAL A 462 3.34 34.39 6.53
N LEU A 463 3.58 35.19 7.56
CA LEU A 463 4.43 36.37 7.41
C LEU A 463 5.88 35.95 7.19
N SER A 464 6.53 36.55 6.20
CA SER A 464 7.94 36.32 5.88
C SER A 464 8.91 36.72 7.01
N SER A 465 8.45 37.52 7.97
CA SER A 465 9.17 37.90 9.18
C SER A 465 8.29 37.66 10.41
N GLU A 466 8.89 37.26 11.52
CA GLU A 466 8.15 37.07 12.77
C GLU A 466 7.58 38.41 13.24
N PHE A 467 6.26 38.48 13.36
CA PHE A 467 5.56 39.63 13.87
C PHE A 467 4.99 39.31 15.24
N PHE A 468 5.39 40.08 16.24
CA PHE A 468 4.92 39.97 17.62
C PHE A 468 3.92 41.11 17.86
N ARG A 469 2.74 40.78 18.38
CA ARG A 469 1.83 41.80 18.90
C ARG A 469 2.34 42.27 20.26
N ASP A 470 2.15 43.56 20.56
CA ASP A 470 2.50 44.09 21.87
C ASP A 470 1.79 43.26 22.96
N GLU A 471 2.55 42.85 23.98
CA GLU A 471 2.12 42.03 25.13
C GLU A 471 1.91 40.52 24.89
N GLU A 472 2.20 39.98 23.69
CA GLU A 472 2.09 38.53 23.44
C GLU A 472 3.46 37.83 23.38
N PRO A 473 3.66 36.70 24.09
CA PRO A 473 4.94 35.98 24.14
C PRO A 473 5.22 35.11 22.89
N THR A 474 4.26 34.98 21.98
CA THR A 474 4.31 34.14 20.78
C THR A 474 4.08 34.97 19.53
N SER A 475 4.83 34.73 18.47
CA SER A 475 4.64 35.44 17.20
C SER A 475 3.32 35.02 16.52
N LEU A 476 2.78 35.87 15.65
CA LEU A 476 1.61 35.55 14.84
C LEU A 476 1.79 34.25 14.03
N ASN A 477 3.02 33.98 13.57
CA ASN A 477 3.36 32.73 12.86
C ASN A 477 3.32 31.48 13.77
N GLN A 478 3.51 31.64 15.08
CA GLN A 478 3.38 30.55 16.07
C GLN A 478 1.91 30.33 16.50
N GLN A 479 1.07 31.35 16.36
CA GLN A 479 -0.37 31.27 16.68
C GLN A 479 -1.18 30.71 15.50
N GLU A 480 -0.77 30.97 14.25
CA GLU A 480 -1.51 30.65 13.01
C GLU A 480 -0.98 29.41 12.25
N GLY A 481 -0.45 28.37 12.93
CA GLY A 481 -0.15 27.14 12.19
C GLY A 481 0.48 25.98 12.93
N ARG A 482 0.01 24.77 12.61
CA ARG A 482 0.69 23.50 12.92
C ARG A 482 2.12 23.48 12.33
N GLU A 483 3.00 22.67 12.90
CA GLU A 483 4.35 22.45 12.35
C GLU A 483 4.27 21.97 10.88
N PRO A 484 5.26 22.30 10.01
CA PRO A 484 5.25 21.86 8.62
C PRO A 484 5.07 20.34 8.54
N PRO A 485 4.31 19.83 7.56
CA PRO A 485 4.18 18.39 7.40
C PRO A 485 5.58 17.78 7.19
N PRO A 486 5.93 16.75 7.97
CA PRO A 486 7.21 16.06 7.82
C PRO A 486 7.35 15.47 6.41
N GLU A 487 8.55 15.52 5.82
CA GLU A 487 8.80 14.93 4.50
C GLU A 487 8.54 13.41 4.56
N PRO A 488 7.63 12.87 3.73
CA PRO A 488 7.35 11.44 3.73
C PRO A 488 8.44 10.67 2.97
N TYR A 489 9.08 9.74 3.65
CA TYR A 489 10.00 8.77 3.08
C TYR A 489 9.32 7.41 2.96
N HIS A 490 9.24 6.87 1.75
CA HIS A 490 8.62 5.58 1.51
C HIS A 490 9.63 4.44 1.53
N TYR A 491 9.37 3.42 2.34
CA TYR A 491 10.20 2.22 2.44
C TYR A 491 9.41 0.96 2.10
N PRO A 492 10.07 -0.06 1.52
CA PRO A 492 9.46 -1.36 1.34
C PRO A 492 9.27 -2.09 2.68
N GLU A 493 8.30 -2.99 2.72
CA GLU A 493 8.06 -3.91 3.83
C GLU A 493 8.03 -5.35 3.32
N TRP A 494 8.70 -6.26 4.02
CA TRP A 494 8.73 -7.68 3.66
C TRP A 494 7.49 -8.40 4.16
N ASP A 495 6.75 -8.96 3.21
CA ASP A 495 5.65 -9.86 3.49
C ASP A 495 6.16 -11.30 3.53
N TYR A 496 6.26 -11.87 4.74
CA TYR A 496 6.75 -13.22 4.91
C TYR A 496 5.75 -14.31 4.45
N GLN A 497 4.44 -14.02 4.38
CA GLN A 497 3.45 -14.98 3.89
C GLN A 497 3.53 -15.09 2.37
N MET A 498 3.74 -13.96 1.70
CA MET A 498 3.90 -13.89 0.25
C MET A 498 5.34 -14.07 -0.23
N GLN A 499 6.33 -14.05 0.69
CA GLN A 499 7.76 -14.11 0.41
C GLN A 499 8.22 -13.02 -0.58
N LEU A 500 7.69 -11.80 -0.44
CA LEU A 500 7.93 -10.67 -1.35
C LEU A 500 8.02 -9.34 -0.60
N GLU A 501 8.79 -8.39 -1.14
CA GLU A 501 8.81 -7.00 -0.67
C GLU A 501 7.65 -6.21 -1.27
N ARG A 502 6.88 -5.52 -0.44
CA ARG A 502 5.83 -4.58 -0.84
C ARG A 502 6.47 -3.19 -1.01
N PRO A 503 6.61 -2.66 -2.24
CA PRO A 503 7.29 -1.39 -2.46
C PRO A 503 6.47 -0.20 -1.95
N GLY A 504 7.14 0.76 -1.31
CA GLY A 504 6.52 2.01 -0.83
C GLY A 504 5.39 1.80 0.19
N TRP A 505 5.43 0.68 0.92
CA TRP A 505 4.36 0.26 1.81
C TRP A 505 4.32 1.02 3.13
N CYS A 506 5.51 1.38 3.65
CA CYS A 506 5.64 2.14 4.88
C CYS A 506 6.02 3.59 4.57
N THR A 507 5.38 4.54 5.24
CA THR A 507 5.70 5.97 5.17
C THR A 507 6.33 6.41 6.48
N VAL A 508 7.58 6.84 6.40
CA VAL A 508 8.37 7.37 7.52
C VAL A 508 8.34 8.90 7.46
N LEU A 509 7.99 9.53 8.57
CA LEU A 509 7.82 10.97 8.70
C LEU A 509 8.91 11.53 9.63
N GLU A 510 9.84 12.32 9.08
CA GLU A 510 10.89 12.96 9.89
C GLU A 510 10.33 14.14 10.71
N LYS A 511 10.14 13.96 12.02
CA LYS A 511 9.64 14.98 12.95
C LYS A 511 10.76 15.59 13.80
N ARG A 512 10.54 16.82 14.27
CA ARG A 512 11.46 17.49 15.20
C ARG A 512 11.17 17.08 16.64
N ALA A 513 12.20 16.64 17.35
CA ALA A 513 12.08 16.33 18.77
C ALA A 513 11.80 17.59 19.61
N LYS A 514 10.89 17.46 20.58
CA LYS A 514 10.61 18.51 21.58
C LYS A 514 11.83 18.74 22.47
N SER A 515 12.02 19.99 22.90
CA SER A 515 13.11 20.36 23.81
C SER A 515 12.64 20.17 25.26
N GLY A 516 13.47 19.52 26.07
CA GLY A 516 13.23 19.29 27.51
C GLY A 516 14.25 20.01 28.39
N ALA A 517 14.06 19.85 29.71
CA ALA A 517 14.89 20.41 30.77
C ALA A 517 16.29 19.80 30.77
N LEU A 518 17.34 20.63 30.69
CA LEU A 518 18.74 20.17 30.62
C LEU A 518 19.19 19.48 31.91
N GLU A 519 18.62 19.87 33.04
CA GLU A 519 18.96 19.40 34.38
C GLU A 519 18.88 17.88 34.47
N ILE A 520 17.91 17.27 33.78
CA ILE A 520 17.71 15.82 33.73
C ILE A 520 18.94 15.11 33.15
N ILE A 521 19.55 15.67 32.10
CA ILE A 521 20.73 15.07 31.45
C ILE A 521 21.97 15.29 32.30
N ASP A 522 22.12 16.46 32.90
CA ASP A 522 23.27 16.76 33.75
C ASP A 522 23.28 15.91 35.03
N GLU A 523 22.11 15.62 35.61
CA GLU A 523 21.96 14.67 36.72
C GLU A 523 22.38 13.25 36.33
N ILE A 524 21.98 12.76 35.14
CA ILE A 524 22.39 11.44 34.62
C ILE A 524 23.91 11.36 34.46
N VAL A 525 24.52 12.39 33.86
CA VAL A 525 25.98 12.44 33.65
C VAL A 525 26.71 12.48 35.00
N ALA A 526 26.21 13.24 35.98
CA ALA A 526 26.78 13.31 37.31
C ALA A 526 26.70 11.96 38.05
N LYS A 527 25.54 11.30 38.01
CA LYS A 527 25.27 9.98 38.63
C LYS A 527 26.20 8.88 38.09
N HIS A 528 26.46 8.88 36.78
CA HIS A 528 27.19 7.80 36.11
C HIS A 528 28.63 8.17 35.70
N LYS A 529 29.18 9.27 36.21
CA LYS A 529 30.55 9.72 35.93
C LYS A 529 31.63 8.62 36.04
N PRO A 530 31.62 7.71 37.05
CA PRO A 530 32.59 6.62 37.13
C PRO A 530 32.48 5.61 35.98
N VAL A 531 31.25 5.32 35.54
CA VAL A 531 30.93 4.38 34.46
C VAL A 531 31.44 4.92 33.13
N ILE A 532 31.22 6.22 32.86
CA ILE A 532 31.74 6.92 31.68
C ILE A 532 33.28 6.88 31.65
N GLY A 533 33.91 7.12 32.80
CA GLY A 533 35.37 7.05 32.93
C GLY A 533 35.94 5.66 32.61
N ARG A 534 35.27 4.60 33.08
CA ARG A 534 35.66 3.21 32.81
C ARG A 534 35.45 2.83 31.34
N LEU A 535 34.31 3.20 30.75
CA LEU A 535 34.02 3.01 29.33
C LEU A 535 35.08 3.66 28.45
N LYS A 536 35.47 4.89 28.79
CA LYS A 536 36.56 5.61 28.11
C LYS A 536 37.85 4.80 28.15
N TYR A 537 38.31 4.42 29.34
CA TYR A 537 39.57 3.68 29.48
C TYR A 537 39.58 2.37 28.70
N LEU A 538 38.48 1.61 28.75
CA LEU A 538 38.34 0.34 28.04
C LEU A 538 38.36 0.54 26.53
N ILE A 539 37.66 1.55 26.00
CA ILE A 539 37.62 1.78 24.55
C ILE A 539 38.94 2.38 24.04
N GLU A 540 39.60 3.26 24.81
CA GLU A 540 40.94 3.77 24.50
C GLU A 540 41.99 2.65 24.48
N ALA A 541 41.94 1.72 25.44
CA ALA A 541 42.84 0.56 25.47
C ALA A 541 42.61 -0.42 24.29
N LEU A 542 41.42 -0.40 23.70
CA LEU A 542 41.07 -1.20 22.51
C LEU A 542 41.44 -0.52 21.19
N GLN A 543 41.85 0.75 21.20
CA GLN A 543 42.34 1.37 19.97
C GLN A 543 43.68 0.73 19.58
N PRO A 544 43.88 0.28 18.32
CA PRO A 544 45.21 0.05 17.80
C PRO A 544 45.90 1.41 17.71
N GLN A 545 46.65 1.76 18.75
CA GLN A 545 47.42 3.01 18.75
C GLN A 545 48.61 2.86 17.79
N GLY A 546 48.51 3.51 16.63
CA GLY A 546 49.67 3.95 15.88
C GLY A 546 50.01 3.17 14.61
N VAL A 547 51.22 3.44 14.13
CA VAL A 547 51.79 2.89 12.90
C VAL A 547 52.11 1.41 13.12
N GLN A 548 51.37 0.52 12.45
CA GLN A 548 51.69 -0.90 12.46
C GLN A 548 52.82 -1.17 11.46
N ARG A 549 53.97 -1.62 11.96
CA ARG A 549 55.09 -2.08 11.14
C ARG A 549 54.82 -3.49 10.64
N LEU A 550 54.40 -3.62 9.39
CA LEU A 550 54.31 -4.90 8.71
C LEU A 550 55.70 -5.27 8.19
N ARG A 551 56.27 -6.36 8.71
CA ARG A 551 57.58 -6.87 8.30
C ARG A 551 57.45 -7.90 7.19
N LYS A 552 58.58 -8.29 6.60
CA LYS A 552 58.64 -9.29 5.52
C LYS A 552 57.73 -8.95 4.35
N GLN A 553 57.90 -7.76 3.79
CA GLN A 553 57.25 -7.36 2.54
C GLN A 553 58.30 -7.38 1.41
N GLU A 554 57.86 -7.64 0.18
CA GLU A 554 58.74 -7.52 -1.01
C GLU A 554 59.05 -6.06 -1.33
N ASP A 555 58.09 -5.16 -1.04
CA ASP A 555 58.19 -3.72 -1.23
C ASP A 555 57.69 -2.98 0.02
N GLY A 556 58.31 -1.86 0.38
CA GLY A 556 58.04 -1.16 1.64
C GLY A 556 58.82 0.14 1.83
N ASP A 557 58.51 0.83 2.93
CA ASP A 557 59.06 2.16 3.24
C ASP A 557 60.48 2.09 3.84
N GLU A 558 60.81 1.00 4.53
CA GLU A 558 62.10 0.78 5.22
C GLU A 558 62.59 -0.67 5.04
N ILE A 559 63.90 -0.92 5.21
CA ILE A 559 64.48 -2.28 5.15
C ILE A 559 64.47 -2.92 6.56
N ASP A 560 63.95 -4.15 6.69
CA ASP A 560 64.12 -4.97 7.89
C ASP A 560 65.55 -5.54 7.92
N LEU A 561 66.43 -4.88 8.67
CA LEU A 561 67.83 -5.31 8.82
C LEU A 561 67.97 -6.77 9.24
N ASN A 562 67.07 -7.30 10.08
CA ASN A 562 67.16 -8.70 10.51
C ASN A 562 66.82 -9.68 9.38
N ALA A 563 65.82 -9.35 8.57
CA ALA A 563 65.44 -10.15 7.40
C ALA A 563 66.52 -10.07 6.32
N ALA A 564 67.08 -8.88 6.07
CA ALA A 564 68.18 -8.67 5.14
C ALA A 564 69.45 -9.44 5.55
N VAL A 565 69.80 -9.43 6.84
CA VAL A 565 70.95 -10.20 7.36
C VAL A 565 70.71 -11.70 7.19
N ARG A 566 69.50 -12.21 7.45
CA ARG A 566 69.18 -13.63 7.22
C ARG A 566 69.25 -14.01 5.75
N ALA A 567 68.66 -13.22 4.86
CA ALA A 567 68.76 -13.43 3.42
C ALA A 567 70.23 -13.47 2.95
N MET A 568 71.09 -12.61 3.50
CA MET A 568 72.53 -12.62 3.20
C MET A 568 73.26 -13.86 3.75
N ILE A 569 72.82 -14.42 4.88
CA ILE A 569 73.34 -15.69 5.43
C ILE A 569 72.91 -16.86 4.53
N GLU A 570 71.63 -16.92 4.17
CA GLU A 570 71.04 -17.95 3.29
C GLU A 570 71.73 -17.95 1.91
N MET A 571 71.94 -16.78 1.30
CA MET A 571 72.69 -16.62 0.05
C MET A 571 74.14 -17.14 0.17
N ARG A 572 74.82 -16.88 1.29
CA ARG A 572 76.19 -17.37 1.53
C ARG A 572 76.26 -18.87 1.79
N MET A 573 75.18 -19.46 2.27
CA MET A 573 75.03 -20.90 2.45
C MET A 573 74.62 -21.63 1.16
N GLY A 574 74.29 -20.90 0.09
CA GLY A 574 73.83 -21.48 -1.18
C GLY A 574 72.35 -21.88 -1.18
N GLU A 575 71.57 -21.41 -0.21
CA GLU A 575 70.12 -21.61 -0.13
C GLU A 575 69.36 -20.48 -0.84
N GLN A 576 68.10 -20.73 -1.24
CA GLN A 576 67.27 -19.66 -1.80
C GLN A 576 66.77 -18.73 -0.69
N PRO A 577 67.12 -17.42 -0.74
CA PRO A 577 66.76 -16.47 0.30
C PRO A 577 65.30 -16.02 0.17
N ASP A 578 64.68 -15.69 1.30
CA ASP A 578 63.37 -15.01 1.30
C ASP A 578 63.55 -13.55 0.82
N LEU A 579 62.96 -13.21 -0.33
CA LEU A 579 63.08 -11.88 -0.96
C LEU A 579 62.35 -10.78 -0.18
N ARG A 580 61.54 -11.15 0.81
CA ARG A 580 60.73 -10.25 1.62
C ARG A 580 61.56 -9.60 2.74
N ILE A 581 62.42 -8.65 2.38
CA ILE A 581 63.31 -7.94 3.32
C ILE A 581 62.81 -6.54 3.74
N MET A 582 61.69 -6.08 3.19
CA MET A 582 61.16 -4.73 3.43
C MET A 582 60.16 -4.71 4.60
N MET A 583 59.96 -3.51 5.17
CA MET A 583 58.92 -3.19 6.14
C MET A 583 58.04 -2.06 5.61
N ARG A 584 56.75 -2.12 5.91
CA ARG A 584 55.78 -1.08 5.58
C ARG A 584 55.13 -0.53 6.84
N ASN A 585 55.03 0.80 6.92
CA ASN A 585 54.42 1.53 8.02
C ASN A 585 52.95 1.81 7.67
N VAL A 586 52.03 0.95 8.13
CA VAL A 586 50.59 1.15 7.90
C VAL A 586 49.99 1.90 9.07
N ARG A 587 49.60 3.16 8.86
CA ARG A 587 48.81 3.91 9.84
C ARG A 587 47.36 3.40 9.78
N LYS A 588 46.98 2.54 10.73
CA LYS A 588 45.58 2.15 10.89
C LYS A 588 44.84 3.26 11.64
N VAL A 589 44.11 4.09 10.90
CA VAL A 589 43.17 5.05 11.49
C VAL A 589 41.83 4.32 11.65
N ARG A 590 41.23 4.45 12.83
CA ARG A 590 39.89 3.93 13.11
C ARG A 590 38.87 4.73 12.31
N ASP A 591 38.08 4.04 11.49
CA ASP A 591 37.12 4.64 10.57
C ASP A 591 35.74 3.98 10.74
N LEU A 592 35.01 4.46 11.75
CA LEU A 592 33.74 3.92 12.19
C LEU A 592 32.71 5.05 12.33
N SER A 593 31.54 4.89 11.71
CA SER A 593 30.38 5.75 11.93
C SER A 593 29.29 4.98 12.71
N VAL A 594 28.73 5.59 13.76
CA VAL A 594 27.76 4.95 14.65
C VAL A 594 26.41 5.69 14.63
N LEU A 595 25.30 5.00 14.37
CA LEU A 595 23.95 5.57 14.55
C LEU A 595 23.27 4.86 15.72
N LEU A 596 22.87 5.64 16.73
CA LEU A 596 22.07 5.21 17.86
C LEU A 596 20.59 5.39 17.50
N LEU A 597 19.82 4.30 17.40
CA LEU A 597 18.39 4.31 17.09
C LEU A 597 17.62 3.84 18.32
N ILE A 598 16.77 4.72 18.86
CA ILE A 598 16.04 4.50 20.11
C ILE A 598 14.57 4.20 19.81
N ASP A 599 14.05 3.13 20.39
CA ASP A 599 12.63 2.79 20.36
C ASP A 599 11.86 3.65 21.38
N LEU A 600 10.89 4.42 20.89
CA LEU A 600 10.08 5.35 21.68
C LEU A 600 8.64 4.85 21.81
N SER A 601 8.38 3.55 21.73
CA SER A 601 7.03 2.98 21.85
C SER A 601 6.38 3.13 23.24
N GLU A 602 5.09 2.82 23.33
CA GLU A 602 4.31 2.87 24.57
C GLU A 602 4.87 1.93 25.65
N SER A 603 5.39 0.75 25.28
CA SER A 603 6.00 -0.22 26.21
C SER A 603 7.20 0.35 26.96
N THR A 604 7.88 1.34 26.38
CA THR A 604 9.03 2.02 26.99
C THR A 604 8.65 2.79 28.26
N ASN A 605 7.36 3.02 28.52
CA ASN A 605 6.88 3.64 29.76
C ASN A 605 6.74 2.65 30.93
N ASP A 606 6.88 1.34 30.69
CA ASP A 606 6.76 0.32 31.74
C ASP A 606 7.93 0.39 32.75
N PRO A 607 7.71 0.00 34.02
CA PRO A 607 8.78 -0.12 34.99
C PRO A 607 9.68 -1.32 34.67
N VAL A 608 10.99 -1.14 34.81
CA VAL A 608 11.95 -2.25 34.62
C VAL A 608 11.82 -3.25 35.77
N LEU A 609 11.72 -4.54 35.45
CA LEU A 609 11.68 -5.64 36.44
C LEU A 609 12.90 -5.58 37.38
N GLY A 610 12.68 -5.13 38.62
CA GLY A 610 13.72 -5.02 39.66
C GLY A 610 14.35 -3.64 39.85
N SER A 611 13.82 -2.59 39.23
CA SER A 611 14.22 -1.18 39.43
C SER A 611 12.99 -0.27 39.59
N GLU A 612 13.15 0.89 40.24
CA GLU A 612 12.11 1.93 40.29
C GLU A 612 12.10 2.83 39.04
N SER A 613 13.05 2.64 38.12
CA SER A 613 13.14 3.41 36.88
C SER A 613 12.32 2.79 35.75
N THR A 614 11.74 3.64 34.89
CA THR A 614 11.08 3.20 33.66
C THR A 614 12.10 2.77 32.60
N VAL A 615 11.65 1.97 31.64
CA VAL A 615 12.49 1.54 30.52
C VAL A 615 12.98 2.73 29.69
N LEU A 616 12.16 3.77 29.54
CA LEU A 616 12.52 5.01 28.82
C LEU A 616 13.63 5.76 29.53
N GLN A 617 13.59 5.80 30.87
CA GLN A 617 14.66 6.38 31.66
C GLN A 617 15.96 5.59 31.48
N LEU A 618 15.88 4.26 31.46
CA LEU A 618 17.03 3.38 31.23
C LEU A 618 17.63 3.57 29.82
N ALA A 619 16.79 3.61 28.78
CA ALA A 619 17.19 3.84 27.39
C ALA A 619 17.84 5.23 27.22
N ARG A 620 17.29 6.24 27.88
CA ARG A 620 17.84 7.60 27.94
C ARG A 620 19.20 7.61 28.63
N GLU A 621 19.31 7.01 29.82
CA GLU A 621 20.58 6.90 30.56
C GLU A 621 21.64 6.19 29.70
N ALA A 622 21.32 5.04 29.10
CA ALA A 622 22.23 4.30 28.23
C ALA A 622 22.69 5.13 27.02
N THR A 623 21.76 5.83 26.36
CA THR A 623 22.04 6.69 25.21
C THR A 623 22.97 7.84 25.58
N VAL A 624 22.73 8.52 26.70
CA VAL A 624 23.58 9.63 27.16
C VAL A 624 24.99 9.15 27.45
N LEU A 625 25.15 8.00 28.12
CA LEU A 625 26.47 7.43 28.42
C LEU A 625 27.24 7.04 27.17
N LEU A 626 26.54 6.44 26.20
CA LEU A 626 27.10 6.08 24.90
C LEU A 626 27.50 7.31 24.09
N ALA A 627 26.63 8.32 24.03
CA ALA A 627 26.89 9.57 23.33
C ALA A 627 28.10 10.32 23.92
N ASP A 628 28.21 10.38 25.25
CA ASP A 628 29.35 10.98 25.95
C ASP A 628 30.65 10.21 25.70
N ALA A 629 30.60 8.88 25.69
CA ALA A 629 31.76 8.06 25.36
C ALA A 629 32.20 8.30 23.92
N LEU A 630 31.28 8.22 22.95
CA LEU A 630 31.53 8.44 21.52
C LEU A 630 32.08 9.84 21.23
N ASN A 631 31.49 10.87 21.83
CA ASN A 631 31.93 12.25 21.67
C ASN A 631 33.36 12.48 22.20
N LYS A 632 33.74 11.82 23.30
CA LYS A 632 35.10 11.89 23.84
C LYS A 632 36.12 11.09 23.03
N ILE A 633 35.69 9.99 22.42
CA ILE A 633 36.53 9.15 21.54
C ILE A 633 36.79 9.87 20.20
N GLY A 634 35.80 10.61 19.70
CA GLY A 634 35.88 11.35 18.43
C GLY A 634 35.33 10.59 17.22
N ASP A 635 34.65 9.46 17.41
CA ASP A 635 33.98 8.73 16.32
C ASP A 635 32.71 9.51 15.87
N PRO A 636 32.47 9.71 14.56
CA PRO A 636 31.23 10.33 14.07
C PRO A 636 30.00 9.51 14.49
N PHE A 637 29.02 10.16 15.10
CA PHE A 637 27.78 9.49 15.51
C PHE A 637 26.52 10.32 15.29
N ALA A 638 25.38 9.65 15.20
CA ALA A 638 24.04 10.26 15.19
C ALA A 638 23.15 9.59 16.26
N ILE A 639 22.15 10.32 16.76
CA ILE A 639 21.15 9.84 17.71
C ILE A 639 19.77 10.14 17.17
N HIS A 640 19.01 9.10 16.83
CA HIS A 640 17.65 9.18 16.34
C HIS A 640 16.73 8.29 17.19
N GLY A 641 15.43 8.53 17.11
CA GLY A 641 14.41 7.67 17.70
C GLY A 641 13.23 7.48 16.76
N PHE A 642 12.39 6.49 17.05
CA PHE A 642 11.21 6.22 16.24
C PHE A 642 10.07 5.68 17.09
N ASP A 643 8.85 5.93 16.63
CA ASP A 643 7.62 5.26 17.03
C ASP A 643 6.72 5.09 15.79
N SER A 644 5.60 4.39 15.90
CA SER A 644 4.69 4.21 14.75
C SER A 644 3.23 4.17 15.13
N ASN A 645 2.39 4.69 14.24
CA ASN A 645 0.94 4.61 14.28
C ASN A 645 0.42 4.01 12.96
N GLY A 646 0.66 2.72 12.76
CA GLY A 646 0.39 2.03 11.51
C GLY A 646 1.41 2.33 10.42
N ARG A 647 1.22 1.71 9.24
CA ARG A 647 2.20 1.75 8.14
C ARG A 647 2.40 3.14 7.51
N HIS A 648 1.40 4.01 7.56
CA HIS A 648 1.45 5.30 6.88
C HIS A 648 1.97 6.43 7.78
N ASP A 649 2.26 6.15 9.05
CA ASP A 649 2.66 7.14 10.05
C ASP A 649 3.74 6.55 10.98
N VAL A 650 4.93 6.29 10.43
CA VAL A 650 6.10 5.93 11.22
C VAL A 650 6.86 7.20 11.55
N GLU A 651 6.78 7.68 12.78
CA GLU A 651 7.43 8.93 13.17
C GLU A 651 8.92 8.69 13.45
N TYR A 652 9.78 9.54 12.89
CA TYR A 652 11.22 9.45 13.04
C TYR A 652 11.79 10.75 13.58
N PHE A 653 12.41 10.68 14.76
CA PHE A 653 12.91 11.83 15.50
C PHE A 653 14.43 11.93 15.39
N ARG A 654 14.94 13.08 14.95
CA ARG A 654 16.38 13.36 14.85
C ARG A 654 16.83 14.23 16.02
N TYR A 655 17.45 13.62 17.03
CA TYR A 655 18.00 14.34 18.18
C TYR A 655 19.34 15.00 17.84
N LYS A 656 20.22 14.24 17.19
CA LYS A 656 21.57 14.67 16.78
C LYS A 656 21.99 13.98 15.48
N ASP A 657 22.37 14.76 14.48
CA ASP A 657 22.94 14.24 13.22
C ASP A 657 24.46 14.12 13.25
N PHE A 658 25.03 13.40 12.28
CA PHE A 658 26.49 13.25 12.10
C PHE A 658 27.23 14.59 11.99
N GLY A 659 26.64 15.58 11.29
CA GLY A 659 27.24 16.90 11.11
C GLY A 659 27.01 17.87 12.28
N ALA A 660 26.21 17.48 13.28
CA ALA A 660 25.87 18.35 14.41
C ALA A 660 26.81 18.09 15.61
N ALA A 661 27.22 19.16 16.28
CA ALA A 661 27.97 19.05 17.53
C ALA A 661 27.07 18.52 18.67
N TYR A 662 27.62 17.67 19.54
CA TYR A 662 26.93 17.21 20.75
C TYR A 662 26.98 18.30 21.83
N ASN A 663 26.06 19.26 21.73
CA ASN A 663 25.95 20.43 22.60
C ASN A 663 24.64 20.43 23.42
N ASP A 664 24.42 21.49 24.19
CA ASP A 664 23.25 21.65 25.05
C ASP A 664 21.91 21.55 24.30
N ARG A 665 21.87 21.89 23.00
CA ARG A 665 20.67 21.70 22.17
C ARG A 665 20.38 20.23 21.90
N ALA A 666 21.42 19.44 21.59
CA ALA A 666 21.27 17.99 21.42
C ALA A 666 20.84 17.33 22.73
N LYS A 667 21.43 17.74 23.87
CA LYS A 667 21.06 17.27 25.20
C LYS A 667 19.62 17.65 25.58
N SER A 668 19.21 18.89 25.33
CA SER A 668 17.83 19.34 25.57
C SER A 668 16.80 18.53 24.78
N ARG A 669 17.06 18.23 23.51
CA ARG A 669 16.18 17.37 22.71
C ARG A 669 16.11 15.94 23.26
N LEU A 670 17.23 15.39 23.74
CA LEU A 670 17.26 14.08 24.40
C LEU A 670 16.46 14.11 25.73
N ALA A 671 16.49 15.21 26.47
CA ALA A 671 15.69 15.34 27.69
C ALA A 671 14.18 15.30 27.40
N GLY A 672 13.77 15.84 26.25
CA GLY A 672 12.38 15.86 25.78
C GLY A 672 11.87 14.54 25.18
N MET A 673 12.61 13.44 25.29
CA MET A 673 12.16 12.12 24.84
C MET A 673 10.89 11.67 25.60
N SER A 674 9.87 11.23 24.88
CA SER A 674 8.64 10.65 25.45
C SER A 674 8.31 9.36 24.70
N GLY A 675 7.89 8.31 25.41
CA GLY A 675 7.42 7.07 24.79
C GLY A 675 5.94 7.18 24.40
N GLN A 676 5.60 6.93 23.13
CA GLN A 676 4.25 7.00 22.56
C GLN A 676 4.06 5.88 21.51
N LEU A 677 2.81 5.48 21.26
CA LEU A 677 2.40 4.66 20.09
C LEU A 677 3.07 3.26 20.00
N SER A 678 3.21 2.70 18.78
CA SER A 678 3.64 1.32 18.48
C SER A 678 5.06 1.23 17.89
N THR A 679 5.51 0.05 17.48
CA THR A 679 6.90 -0.25 17.07
C THR A 679 7.00 -0.90 15.68
N ARG A 680 7.11 -0.10 14.62
CA ARG A 680 7.42 -0.57 13.26
C ARG A 680 8.91 -0.51 12.92
N MET A 681 9.69 -1.33 13.63
CA MET A 681 11.16 -1.28 13.61
C MET A 681 11.80 -1.49 12.22
N GLY A 682 11.24 -2.34 11.35
CA GLY A 682 11.84 -2.62 10.04
C GLY A 682 11.96 -1.39 9.14
N ALA A 683 10.90 -0.57 9.08
CA ALA A 683 10.91 0.71 8.35
C ALA A 683 11.93 1.70 8.93
N ALA A 684 11.98 1.83 10.26
CA ALA A 684 12.94 2.69 10.95
C ALA A 684 14.40 2.26 10.73
N ILE A 685 14.68 0.95 10.73
CA ILE A 685 16.00 0.39 10.42
C ILE A 685 16.42 0.71 8.99
N ARG A 686 15.53 0.54 7.99
CA ARG A 686 15.81 0.89 6.59
C ARG A 686 16.09 2.39 6.42
N HIS A 687 15.32 3.23 7.10
CA HIS A 687 15.53 4.67 7.09
C HIS A 687 16.88 5.07 7.71
N ALA A 688 17.19 4.55 8.90
CA ALA A 688 18.49 4.73 9.55
C ALA A 688 19.66 4.23 8.69
N GLY A 689 19.48 3.08 8.03
CA GLY A 689 20.44 2.50 7.09
C GLY A 689 20.71 3.42 5.89
N SER A 690 19.68 4.09 5.38
CA SER A 690 19.82 5.05 4.27
C SER A 690 20.68 6.26 4.64
N ILE A 691 20.59 6.74 5.89
CA ILE A 691 21.40 7.84 6.43
C ILE A 691 22.85 7.37 6.68
N LEU A 692 23.03 6.21 7.30
CA LEU A 692 24.34 5.60 7.54
C LEU A 692 25.10 5.31 6.23
N LYS A 693 24.39 4.89 5.18
CA LYS A 693 24.98 4.59 3.87
C LYS A 693 25.72 5.78 3.28
N ARG A 694 25.23 7.00 3.52
CA ARG A 694 25.82 8.27 3.04
C ARG A 694 27.13 8.64 3.75
N GLN A 695 27.45 8.02 4.88
CA GLN A 695 28.69 8.31 5.60
C GLN A 695 29.92 7.75 4.85
N PRO A 696 31.04 8.50 4.83
CA PRO A 696 32.26 8.08 4.12
C PRO A 696 33.01 6.95 4.82
N SER A 697 32.65 6.60 6.07
CA SER A 697 33.35 5.58 6.84
C SER A 697 33.24 4.18 6.27
N ASN A 698 34.33 3.43 6.33
CA ASN A 698 34.41 2.04 5.88
C ASN A 698 33.59 1.09 6.77
N LYS A 699 33.59 1.30 8.09
CA LYS A 699 32.76 0.53 9.03
C LYS A 699 31.57 1.38 9.47
N LYS A 700 30.38 0.81 9.41
CA LYS A 700 29.11 1.47 9.78
C LYS A 700 28.38 0.59 10.78
N LEU A 701 28.04 1.15 11.94
CA LEU A 701 27.35 0.46 13.02
C LEU A 701 25.99 1.12 13.26
N LEU A 702 24.92 0.33 13.19
CA LEU A 702 23.59 0.72 13.63
C LEU A 702 23.32 0.05 14.99
N LEU A 703 23.19 0.83 16.05
CA LEU A 703 22.88 0.33 17.39
C LEU A 703 21.42 0.64 17.70
N VAL A 704 20.58 -0.40 17.75
CA VAL A 704 19.15 -0.29 18.05
C VAL A 704 18.95 -0.54 19.55
N ILE A 705 18.34 0.41 20.26
CA ILE A 705 17.98 0.29 21.68
C ILE A 705 16.48 0.12 21.75
N THR A 706 16.01 -1.04 22.19
CA THR A 706 14.58 -1.40 22.20
C THR A 706 14.27 -2.33 23.37
N ASP A 707 13.05 -2.27 23.86
CA ASP A 707 12.53 -3.09 24.95
C ASP A 707 11.40 -4.03 24.51
N GLY A 708 10.86 -3.81 23.31
CA GLY A 708 9.67 -4.49 22.82
C GLY A 708 9.92 -5.41 21.63
N GLU A 709 8.89 -6.20 21.32
CA GLU A 709 8.78 -6.93 20.06
C GLU A 709 8.19 -5.98 18.99
N PRO A 710 8.62 -6.07 17.71
CA PRO A 710 7.99 -5.31 16.64
C PRO A 710 6.49 -5.62 16.56
N ALA A 711 5.66 -4.62 16.83
CA ALA A 711 4.21 -4.70 16.87
C ALA A 711 3.61 -3.36 16.45
N ASP A 712 2.54 -3.38 15.66
CA ASP A 712 1.86 -2.18 15.18
C ASP A 712 0.34 -2.43 15.10
N ASN A 713 -0.46 -1.38 15.16
CA ASN A 713 -1.92 -1.45 15.28
C ASN A 713 -2.63 -2.01 14.04
N ASP A 714 -2.02 -1.90 12.87
CA ASP A 714 -2.55 -2.32 11.58
C ASP A 714 -2.19 -3.77 11.21
N VAL A 715 -1.29 -4.41 11.97
CA VAL A 715 -0.83 -5.78 11.73
C VAL A 715 -1.32 -6.71 12.83
N ARG A 716 -2.26 -7.60 12.47
CA ARG A 716 -2.86 -8.57 13.40
C ARG A 716 -1.93 -9.75 13.72
N ASP A 717 -1.00 -10.08 12.83
CA ASP A 717 -0.07 -11.20 12.98
C ASP A 717 1.23 -10.77 13.69
N PRO A 718 1.51 -11.28 14.90
CA PRO A 718 2.69 -10.88 15.67
C PRO A 718 4.02 -11.33 15.04
N GLN A 719 4.02 -12.27 14.09
CA GLN A 719 5.25 -12.71 13.41
C GLN A 719 5.61 -11.81 12.22
N TYR A 720 4.63 -11.15 11.62
CA TYR A 720 4.83 -10.43 10.36
C TYR A 720 5.92 -9.35 10.48
N LEU A 721 5.79 -8.45 11.46
CA LEU A 721 6.76 -7.38 11.69
C LEU A 721 8.13 -7.89 12.19
N ARG A 722 8.18 -9.08 12.81
CA ARG A 722 9.45 -9.71 13.19
C ARG A 722 10.22 -10.19 11.98
N TYR A 723 9.53 -10.83 11.03
CA TYR A 723 10.14 -11.26 9.78
C TYR A 723 10.54 -10.07 8.90
N ASP A 724 9.76 -8.99 8.92
CA ASP A 724 10.18 -7.74 8.26
C ASP A 724 11.42 -7.12 8.90
N ALA A 725 11.45 -6.96 10.22
CA ALA A 725 12.62 -6.44 10.93
C ALA A 725 13.86 -7.30 10.68
N LYS A 726 13.70 -8.63 10.65
CA LYS A 726 14.79 -9.57 10.29
C LYS A 726 15.31 -9.30 8.88
N LYS A 727 14.39 -9.15 7.92
CA LYS A 727 14.75 -8.86 6.53
C LYS A 727 15.49 -7.53 6.40
N ALA A 728 15.03 -6.48 7.08
CA ALA A 728 15.70 -5.19 7.14
C ALA A 728 17.15 -5.31 7.71
N VAL A 729 17.34 -6.11 8.75
CA VAL A 729 18.68 -6.38 9.31
C VAL A 729 19.58 -7.12 8.31
N GLU A 730 19.05 -8.12 7.61
CA GLU A 730 19.78 -8.84 6.55
C GLU A 730 20.17 -7.90 5.39
N GLU A 731 19.25 -7.04 4.93
CA GLU A 731 19.49 -6.02 3.90
C GLU A 731 20.65 -5.08 4.29
N LEU A 732 20.62 -4.56 5.53
CA LEU A 732 21.67 -3.67 6.04
C LEU A 732 23.03 -4.36 6.11
N THR A 733 23.04 -5.62 6.55
CA THR A 733 24.25 -6.44 6.62
C THR A 733 24.87 -6.65 5.24
N GLN A 734 24.04 -6.88 4.21
CA GLN A 734 24.50 -7.04 2.82
C GLN A 734 25.15 -5.78 2.25
N ILE A 735 24.71 -4.59 2.66
CA ILE A 735 25.29 -3.30 2.23
C ILE A 735 26.45 -2.83 3.12
N GLY A 736 26.97 -3.69 4.01
CA GLY A 736 28.14 -3.42 4.85
C GLY A 736 27.85 -2.58 6.10
N ILE A 737 26.59 -2.44 6.50
CA ILE A 737 26.19 -1.84 7.78
C ILE A 737 25.95 -2.97 8.77
N SER A 738 26.57 -2.90 9.96
CA SER A 738 26.38 -3.89 11.02
C SER A 738 25.29 -3.43 11.98
N PRO A 739 24.06 -3.99 11.94
CA PRO A 739 23.04 -3.75 12.95
C PRO A 739 23.32 -4.55 14.22
N TYR A 740 23.14 -3.92 15.37
CA TYR A 740 23.32 -4.52 16.68
C TYR A 740 22.21 -4.07 17.64
N CYS A 741 21.59 -5.01 18.35
CA CYS A 741 20.49 -4.71 19.26
C CYS A 741 20.93 -4.70 20.73
N LEU A 742 20.61 -3.63 21.44
CA LEU A 742 20.66 -3.53 22.89
C LEU A 742 19.23 -3.67 23.41
N SER A 743 18.90 -4.85 23.89
CA SER A 743 17.57 -5.10 24.44
C SER A 743 17.53 -4.80 25.93
N LEU A 744 16.47 -4.13 26.39
CA LEU A 744 16.25 -3.82 27.81
C LEU A 744 15.30 -4.82 28.51
N ASP A 745 14.70 -5.76 27.77
CA ASP A 745 13.82 -6.81 28.31
C ASP A 745 14.61 -8.11 28.62
N PRO A 746 14.59 -8.60 29.88
CA PRO A 746 15.18 -9.88 30.27
C PRO A 746 14.66 -11.10 29.50
N ARG A 747 13.48 -11.04 28.89
CA ARG A 747 12.86 -12.15 28.11
C ARG A 747 13.14 -12.07 26.61
N ALA A 748 13.88 -11.06 26.16
CA ALA A 748 14.04 -10.74 24.75
C ALA A 748 14.91 -11.71 23.95
N ASP A 749 15.67 -12.58 24.63
CA ASP A 749 16.59 -13.54 24.02
C ASP A 749 15.96 -14.35 22.87
N GLN A 750 14.68 -14.73 22.99
CA GLN A 750 14.05 -15.64 22.03
C GLN A 750 13.68 -14.99 20.69
N TYR A 751 13.24 -13.73 20.70
CA TYR A 751 12.81 -13.05 19.47
C TYR A 751 13.91 -12.16 18.88
N VAL A 752 14.70 -11.48 19.73
CA VAL A 752 15.79 -10.61 19.26
C VAL A 752 16.87 -11.42 18.54
N SER A 753 17.18 -12.61 19.05
CA SER A 753 18.12 -13.53 18.39
C SER A 753 17.67 -13.98 17.00
N ARG A 754 16.35 -14.04 16.75
CA ARG A 754 15.79 -14.38 15.42
C ARG A 754 15.86 -13.22 14.45
N ILE A 755 15.77 -11.98 14.94
CA ILE A 755 15.79 -10.75 14.14
C ILE A 755 17.23 -10.34 13.80
N PHE A 756 18.09 -10.19 14.81
CA PHE A 756 19.45 -9.68 14.64
C PHE A 756 20.51 -10.78 14.46
N GLY A 757 20.19 -12.02 14.85
CA GLY A 757 21.12 -13.15 14.87
C GLY A 757 21.81 -13.34 16.22
N ALA A 758 22.26 -14.57 16.49
CA ALA A 758 22.73 -14.99 17.82
C ALA A 758 23.93 -14.20 18.40
N ASN A 759 24.73 -13.55 17.54
CA ASN A 759 25.93 -12.81 17.95
C ASN A 759 25.76 -11.28 17.94
N ASN A 760 24.59 -10.76 17.51
CA ASN A 760 24.36 -9.34 17.24
C ASN A 760 23.36 -8.68 18.20
N TYR A 761 23.21 -9.23 19.41
CA TYR A 761 22.40 -8.61 20.45
C TYR A 761 23.01 -8.79 21.85
N VAL A 762 22.67 -7.88 22.76
CA VAL A 762 22.95 -7.97 24.20
C VAL A 762 21.73 -7.52 24.97
N VAL A 763 21.34 -8.31 25.98
CA VAL A 763 20.34 -7.92 26.97
C VAL A 763 21.02 -7.13 28.10
N LEU A 764 20.48 -5.96 28.40
CA LEU A 764 20.90 -5.05 29.45
C LEU A 764 19.80 -4.98 30.50
N ASP A 765 20.01 -5.71 31.60
CA ASP A 765 19.23 -5.65 32.82
C ASP A 765 19.55 -4.40 33.67
N GLN A 766 20.78 -3.89 33.57
CA GLN A 766 21.27 -2.75 34.36
C GLN A 766 22.27 -1.90 33.56
N VAL A 767 22.12 -0.56 33.61
CA VAL A 767 23.02 0.42 32.93
C VAL A 767 24.49 0.20 33.32
N GLN A 768 24.74 -0.24 34.55
CA GLN A 768 26.08 -0.45 35.09
C GLN A 768 26.87 -1.55 34.36
N ARG A 769 26.19 -2.42 33.60
CA ARG A 769 26.82 -3.51 32.81
C ARG A 769 27.22 -3.10 31.39
N LEU A 770 26.81 -1.91 30.94
CA LEU A 770 27.22 -1.34 29.64
C LEU A 770 28.75 -1.37 29.43
N PRO A 771 29.61 -0.99 30.41
CA PRO A 771 31.06 -1.04 30.24
C PRO A 771 31.65 -2.44 30.08
N GLU A 772 30.93 -3.50 30.46
CA GLU A 772 31.42 -4.88 30.32
C GLU A 772 31.15 -5.43 28.91
N LYS A 773 30.01 -5.06 28.33
CA LYS A 773 29.49 -5.62 27.08
C LYS A 773 29.89 -4.83 25.84
N LEU A 774 29.90 -3.50 25.92
CA LEU A 774 30.21 -2.64 24.78
C LEU A 774 31.63 -2.81 24.23
N PRO A 775 32.71 -2.92 25.05
CA PRO A 775 34.05 -3.13 24.53
C PRO A 775 34.17 -4.37 23.63
N MET A 776 33.48 -5.46 23.99
CA MET A 776 33.45 -6.69 23.19
C MET A 776 32.79 -6.49 21.82
N LEU A 777 31.72 -5.70 21.77
CA LEU A 777 31.07 -5.30 20.52
C LEU A 777 32.02 -4.53 19.61
N TYR A 778 32.72 -3.53 20.16
CA TYR A 778 33.70 -2.74 19.40
C TYR A 778 34.89 -3.59 18.93
N MET A 779 35.34 -4.58 19.71
CA MET A 779 36.39 -5.53 19.30
C MET A 779 35.96 -6.41 18.13
N GLY A 780 34.69 -6.86 18.10
CA GLY A 780 34.17 -7.69 17.01
C GLY A 780 34.13 -6.95 15.68
N LEU A 781 33.89 -5.64 15.69
CA LEU A 781 33.74 -4.80 14.50
C LEU A 781 35.07 -4.23 13.96
N THR A 782 36.09 -4.15 14.80
CA THR A 782 37.43 -3.60 14.47
C THR A 782 38.46 -4.66 14.05
N ARG A 783 38.09 -5.95 14.04
CA ARG A 783 38.93 -7.04 13.50
C ARG A 783 38.95 -7.11 11.98
#